data_AF-I8T204-F1
#
_entry.id   AF-I8T204-F1
#
_cell.length_a   1.000
_cell.length_b   1.000
_cell.length_c   1.000
_cell.angle_alpha   90.00
_cell.angle_beta   90.00
_cell.angle_gamma   90.00
#
_symmetry.space_group_name_H-M   'P 1'
#
loop_
_entity.id
_entity.type
_entity.pdbx_description
1 polymer ?
#
loop_
_entity_poly.entity_id
_entity_poly.type
_entity_poly.pdbx_seq_one_letter_code
_entity_poly.pdbx_strand_id
1 'polypeptide(L)'
;MSPSQSPGFYGSDAATRMYAREQFHGYRNGHQLLQGNVELIQQDQDTVDRLSDISGQLRPGEEFAPYFTFYPLPSQTYYVVALTRQDLAAPRAGCVRTHSLFVPMPEWTAPTVLQTLRDVVSHFQLSADSNVLGHPSGAEEIRTWPRLESPWSLELVEAMFLEKRAPIAVFDAKDADLACFRLIAALWPALRKMFAVCTFSLGPRSVQGRPFDIVFAPKAARSRFSDWSGRRIEPSSTPYRPRHRWSNALAEAVFKDFPPNLDRLDELGILGGHQDASESRLRLSLFWRELADKSAESPEAVLGLIDIYTTAHPTSLRARESLANEIRVGVSTARRSFSDSQFWQYLLALTQKFEKGRLPKGTASVVRAAARARAANAPLACVSAFQESMTEGATLPAPLASAIGEGVSQATENDAEVLATLSAFPGRIGSQIISRSRVLANRLVFAAGNDSELLSGLHNLLQSADSKTRQSLLLRSALSFTRASQAGLLDSLLRGTSSSTLLFAVQAIGNATSFDVPQFDEPLVSAAHATHSILNLRKVVGLHESEGADRLLATTLTIQSEDVRWLSQSISEPQRKARVLAELIHVSSDHQIKQLVENASADFDLLATLAVDSLTYALPMTRLLGLASVSDEQLSSYGSSLLRQLSPEDTAYRPLALHVISRLQGNSELLDDRALLQTVETLVATGSGREAIDSLFSGRTSDTAVSRALYAYDLGSQRFKSQLHSRIDLVTGRILQSGLAGLSKPDFRTIAEMLNRSGDSNRRGQAVACGRVLDQCFASPHLPVGDLVVAAFPIVYREVRSGSPGFNLLDLLFTDWDHCKTIRRKLVETYIRSAWPPVGVLICAWRAHDVDRVLRSLQKAWRGREYLKSIQESLSQYEGPDKELLSRALRSFVAIESIDAEDD
;
A
#
# COMPACT_ATOMS: atom_id res chain seq x y z
N MET A 1 -0.26 -14.95 54.63
CA MET A 1 -0.41 -13.62 53.98
C MET A 1 -0.10 -12.58 55.03
N SER A 2 1.10 -12.03 54.97
CA SER A 2 1.64 -11.03 55.88
C SER A 2 1.60 -9.67 55.18
N PRO A 3 1.14 -8.58 55.83
CA PRO A 3 1.47 -7.24 55.40
C PRO A 3 2.70 -6.77 56.17
N SER A 4 3.74 -6.49 55.39
CA SER A 4 5.06 -6.02 55.75
C SER A 4 5.06 -4.62 56.36
N GLN A 5 6.00 -4.46 57.30
CA GLN A 5 6.39 -3.25 57.99
C GLN A 5 6.84 -2.13 57.03
N SER A 6 6.32 -0.92 57.26
CA SER A 6 6.93 0.33 56.82
C SER A 6 7.97 0.77 57.87
N PRO A 7 9.23 1.08 57.52
CA PRO A 7 10.12 1.73 58.46
C PRO A 7 9.78 3.22 58.50
N GLY A 8 9.52 3.69 59.72
CA GLY A 8 9.22 5.08 60.03
C GLY A 8 10.38 6.03 59.75
N PHE A 9 9.98 7.28 59.58
CA PHE A 9 10.81 8.47 59.55
C PHE A 9 11.89 8.48 60.65
N TYR A 10 13.17 8.47 60.26
CA TYR A 10 14.26 8.90 61.12
C TYR A 10 14.27 10.43 61.18
N GLY A 11 13.55 10.99 62.15
CA GLY A 11 13.66 12.37 62.55
C GLY A 11 14.79 12.55 63.58
N SER A 12 15.66 13.53 63.30
CA SER A 12 16.36 14.38 64.27
C SER A 12 17.38 13.80 65.27
N ASP A 13 18.18 12.80 64.90
CA ASP A 13 19.37 12.40 65.70
C ASP A 13 20.68 12.23 64.88
N ALA A 14 20.65 12.58 63.59
CA ALA A 14 21.78 12.38 62.67
C ALA A 14 22.82 13.52 62.66
N ALA A 15 22.50 14.67 63.26
CA ALA A 15 23.39 15.86 63.23
C ALA A 15 24.58 15.75 64.21
N THR A 16 24.60 14.76 65.11
CA THR A 16 25.51 14.73 66.27
C THR A 16 26.61 13.65 66.16
N ARG A 17 26.82 13.02 64.99
CA ARG A 17 27.76 11.87 64.85
C ARG A 17 28.83 11.97 63.74
N MET A 18 29.07 13.14 63.16
CA MET A 18 29.83 13.25 61.91
C MET A 18 31.38 13.16 62.05
N TYR A 19 31.97 13.45 63.22
CA TYR A 19 33.44 13.51 63.41
C TYR A 19 34.00 12.61 64.50
N ALA A 20 33.42 11.42 64.70
CA ALA A 20 33.88 10.51 65.75
C ALA A 20 35.19 9.76 65.44
N ARG A 21 35.85 10.01 64.29
CA ARG A 21 37.04 9.28 63.83
C ARG A 21 38.23 10.20 63.65
N GLU A 22 39.24 10.03 64.49
CA GLU A 22 40.44 10.87 64.56
C GLU A 22 41.69 10.10 64.99
N GLN A 23 42.85 10.64 64.62
CA GLN A 23 44.17 10.16 65.02
C GLN A 23 45.09 11.35 65.34
N PHE A 24 45.94 11.19 66.35
CA PHE A 24 46.96 12.13 66.78
C PHE A 24 48.34 11.52 66.59
N HIS A 25 49.18 12.19 65.82
CA HIS A 25 50.56 11.80 65.55
C HIS A 25 51.53 12.78 66.18
N GLY A 26 52.70 12.27 66.57
CA GLY A 26 53.78 13.08 67.11
C GLY A 26 54.99 12.23 67.46
N TYR A 27 55.90 12.80 68.26
CA TYR A 27 57.21 12.21 68.51
C TYR A 27 57.30 11.58 69.91
N ARG A 28 57.52 10.26 69.97
CA ARG A 28 57.87 9.54 71.22
C ARG A 28 59.12 8.67 71.05
N ASN A 29 59.12 7.76 70.08
CA ASN A 29 60.27 6.92 69.69
C ASN A 29 60.56 7.06 68.19
N GLY A 30 60.53 8.30 67.70
CA GLY A 30 60.28 8.62 66.29
C GLY A 30 58.86 9.16 66.10
N HIS A 31 58.56 9.59 64.87
CA HIS A 31 57.22 10.05 64.51
C HIS A 31 56.28 8.85 64.37
N GLN A 32 55.25 8.79 65.21
CA GLN A 32 54.32 7.66 65.29
C GLN A 32 52.91 8.10 65.72
N LEU A 33 51.93 7.22 65.56
CA LEU A 33 50.60 7.38 66.13
C LEU A 33 50.67 7.37 67.67
N LEU A 34 50.14 8.42 68.30
CA LEU A 34 50.09 8.59 69.75
C LEU A 34 48.74 8.16 70.33
N GLN A 35 47.64 8.50 69.65
CA GLN A 35 46.28 8.21 70.05
C GLN A 35 45.36 8.17 68.83
N GLY A 36 44.33 7.33 68.84
CA GLY A 36 43.30 7.33 67.79
C GLY A 36 42.10 6.49 68.17
N ASN A 37 40.97 6.72 67.51
CA ASN A 37 39.71 5.99 67.73
C ASN A 37 39.14 5.38 66.43
N VAL A 38 39.99 5.27 65.40
CA VAL A 38 39.68 4.63 64.12
C VAL A 38 40.81 3.68 63.73
N GLU A 39 40.43 2.47 63.32
CA GLU A 39 41.32 1.48 62.74
C GLU A 39 41.28 1.61 61.21
N LEU A 40 42.44 1.81 60.60
CA LEU A 40 42.61 1.91 59.16
C LEU A 40 43.27 0.65 58.60
N ILE A 41 43.04 0.35 57.32
CA ILE A 41 43.80 -0.70 56.63
C ILE A 41 45.27 -0.28 56.52
N GLN A 42 46.19 -1.25 56.45
CA GLN A 42 47.63 -0.99 56.48
C GLN A 42 48.09 0.09 55.48
N GLN A 43 47.64 0.00 54.22
CA GLN A 43 48.01 0.97 53.18
C GLN A 43 47.58 2.41 53.51
N ASP A 44 46.42 2.56 54.14
CA ASP A 44 45.88 3.85 54.55
C ASP A 44 46.66 4.40 55.76
N GLN A 45 46.92 3.54 56.75
CA GLN A 45 47.70 3.91 57.93
C GLN A 45 49.12 4.35 57.55
N ASP A 46 49.81 3.61 56.69
CA ASP A 46 51.14 3.98 56.16
C ASP A 46 51.12 5.36 55.48
N THR A 47 50.01 5.69 54.81
CA THR A 47 49.83 6.98 54.15
C THR A 47 49.66 8.10 55.18
N VAL A 48 48.83 7.89 56.21
CA VAL A 48 48.63 8.86 57.30
C VAL A 48 49.93 9.07 58.08
N ASP A 49 50.62 8.00 58.48
CA ASP A 49 51.85 8.06 59.28
C ASP A 49 52.95 8.88 58.58
N ARG A 50 53.05 8.75 57.25
CA ARG A 50 53.98 9.53 56.43
C ARG A 50 53.55 10.99 56.24
N LEU A 51 52.27 11.24 55.98
CA LEU A 51 51.78 12.59 55.67
C LEU A 51 51.53 13.45 56.92
N SER A 52 51.41 12.84 58.09
CA SER A 52 51.28 13.52 59.37
C SER A 52 52.60 14.11 59.89
N ASP A 53 53.75 13.72 59.32
CA ASP A 53 55.04 14.37 59.61
C ASP A 53 55.23 15.66 58.78
N ILE A 54 56.21 16.47 59.18
CA ILE A 54 56.58 17.67 58.44
C ILE A 54 57.29 17.29 57.12
N SER A 55 56.92 17.97 56.04
CA SER A 55 57.60 17.80 54.76
C SER A 55 58.94 18.52 54.79
N GLY A 56 60.04 17.78 54.69
CA GLY A 56 61.40 18.33 54.64
C GLY A 56 61.93 18.79 56.01
N GLN A 57 63.21 19.19 56.04
CA GLN A 57 63.87 19.61 57.28
C GLN A 57 63.61 21.09 57.56
N LEU A 58 63.29 21.41 58.82
CA LEU A 58 63.17 22.76 59.36
C LEU A 58 64.51 23.19 59.98
N ARG A 59 64.92 24.45 59.79
CA ARG A 59 66.18 24.93 60.39
C ARG A 59 66.00 25.14 61.91
N PRO A 60 67.06 25.02 62.72
CA PRO A 60 66.98 25.37 64.14
C PRO A 60 66.51 26.81 64.33
N GLY A 61 65.49 27.01 65.18
CA GLY A 61 64.90 28.32 65.48
C GLY A 61 63.93 28.88 64.42
N GLU A 62 63.67 28.15 63.34
CA GLU A 62 62.64 28.51 62.36
C GLU A 62 61.26 28.09 62.88
N GLU A 63 60.31 29.01 62.84
CA GLU A 63 58.92 28.79 63.26
C GLU A 63 57.97 28.89 62.07
N PHE A 64 56.88 28.12 62.11
CA PHE A 64 55.81 28.19 61.11
C PHE A 64 54.44 28.17 61.78
N ALA A 65 53.47 28.84 61.15
CA ALA A 65 52.08 28.83 61.59
C ALA A 65 51.45 27.44 61.39
N PRO A 66 50.52 27.00 62.25
CA PRO A 66 49.75 25.79 62.03
C PRO A 66 49.20 25.71 60.61
N TYR A 67 49.21 24.52 60.02
CA TYR A 67 48.79 24.35 58.63
C TYR A 67 47.91 23.13 58.44
N PHE A 68 47.10 23.18 57.39
CA PHE A 68 46.20 22.10 57.02
C PHE A 68 46.77 21.25 55.89
N THR A 69 46.47 19.95 55.97
CA THR A 69 46.71 18.99 54.90
C THR A 69 45.41 18.26 54.60
N PHE A 70 44.96 18.34 53.36
CA PHE A 70 43.75 17.70 52.85
C PHE A 70 44.13 16.65 51.82
N TYR A 71 43.71 15.40 51.97
CA TYR A 71 44.01 14.34 51.00
C TYR A 71 43.08 13.13 51.14
N PRO A 72 42.77 12.43 50.03
CA PRO A 72 42.07 11.16 50.09
C PRO A 72 43.00 10.04 50.54
N LEU A 73 42.45 9.08 51.31
CA LEU A 73 43.15 7.85 51.59
C LEU A 73 43.18 6.92 50.38
N PRO A 74 44.22 6.07 50.25
CA PRO A 74 44.32 5.08 49.18
C PRO A 74 43.08 4.23 48.93
N SER A 75 42.42 3.78 50.01
CA SER A 75 41.20 2.99 49.93
C SER A 75 39.97 3.74 49.40
N GLN A 76 40.03 5.08 49.32
CA GLN A 76 38.91 5.96 49.00
C GLN A 76 37.73 5.86 50.00
N THR A 77 37.92 5.26 51.17
CA THR A 77 36.87 5.17 52.18
C THR A 77 36.77 6.43 53.05
N TYR A 78 37.90 7.07 53.35
CA TYR A 78 37.93 8.38 54.02
C TYR A 78 38.70 9.43 53.23
N TYR A 79 38.29 10.68 53.45
CA TYR A 79 39.05 11.86 53.14
C TYR A 79 39.62 12.43 54.45
N VAL A 80 40.91 12.75 54.46
CA VAL A 80 41.61 13.24 55.65
C VAL A 80 41.69 14.75 55.62
N VAL A 81 41.32 15.38 56.73
CA VAL A 81 41.70 16.76 57.04
C VAL A 81 42.59 16.74 58.26
N ALA A 82 43.82 17.19 58.13
CA ALA A 82 44.81 17.17 59.21
C ALA A 82 45.30 18.58 59.51
N LEU A 83 45.38 18.93 60.80
CA LEU A 83 46.01 20.14 61.29
C LEU A 83 47.35 19.79 61.93
N THR A 84 48.43 20.32 61.37
CA THR A 84 49.78 20.14 61.88
C THR A 84 50.26 21.39 62.60
N ARG A 85 50.75 21.22 63.82
CA ARG A 85 51.34 22.28 64.66
C ARG A 85 52.79 21.92 64.96
N GLN A 86 53.65 22.92 65.04
CA GLN A 86 55.02 22.72 65.52
C GLN A 86 55.01 22.35 67.01
N ASP A 87 55.75 21.31 67.39
CA ASP A 87 55.90 20.94 68.80
C ASP A 87 57.05 21.74 69.43
N LEU A 88 56.74 22.94 69.90
CA LEU A 88 57.73 23.84 70.52
C LEU A 88 58.28 23.30 71.85
N ALA A 89 57.61 22.30 72.46
CA ALA A 89 58.09 21.65 73.68
C ALA A 89 59.09 20.52 73.41
N ALA A 90 59.24 20.09 72.15
CA ALA A 90 60.18 19.04 71.78
C ALA A 90 61.62 19.58 71.65
N PRO A 91 62.64 18.83 72.09
CA PRO A 91 64.03 19.29 72.08
C PRO A 91 64.68 19.36 70.68
N ARG A 92 64.03 18.79 69.65
CA ARG A 92 64.56 18.72 68.27
C ARG A 92 63.73 19.62 67.35
N ALA A 93 64.41 20.45 66.56
CA ALA A 93 63.77 21.22 65.50
C ALA A 93 63.08 20.30 64.47
N GLY A 94 61.91 20.72 63.99
CA GLY A 94 61.10 19.95 63.04
C GLY A 94 60.20 18.87 63.65
N CYS A 95 60.12 18.75 64.98
CA CYS A 95 59.08 17.94 65.60
C CYS A 95 57.71 18.62 65.46
N VAL A 96 56.70 17.82 65.14
CA VAL A 96 55.31 18.29 64.94
C VAL A 96 54.32 17.41 65.69
N ARG A 97 53.14 17.99 65.96
CA ARG A 97 51.95 17.25 66.35
C ARG A 97 50.89 17.43 65.28
N THR A 98 50.32 16.34 64.82
CA THR A 98 49.30 16.37 63.77
C THR A 98 48.04 15.70 64.25
N HIS A 99 46.93 16.42 64.19
CA HIS A 99 45.59 15.91 64.47
C HIS A 99 44.87 15.70 63.15
N SER A 100 44.51 14.45 62.86
CA SER A 100 43.85 14.04 61.61
C SER A 100 42.41 13.64 61.89
N LEU A 101 41.48 14.25 61.15
CA LEU A 101 40.06 13.87 61.12
C LEU A 101 39.76 13.06 59.86
N PHE A 102 38.97 12.01 60.01
CA PHE A 102 38.61 11.09 58.93
C PHE A 102 37.15 11.26 58.55
N VAL A 103 36.92 11.99 57.45
CA VAL A 103 35.57 12.23 56.92
C VAL A 103 35.20 11.10 55.96
N PRO A 104 34.08 10.38 56.16
CA PRO A 104 33.62 9.38 55.20
C PRO A 104 33.48 9.97 53.79
N MET A 105 33.97 9.28 52.78
CA MET A 105 33.98 9.79 51.40
C MET A 105 32.58 10.19 50.85
N PRO A 106 31.48 9.46 51.16
CA PRO A 106 30.15 9.88 50.74
C PRO A 106 29.75 11.25 51.31
N GLU A 107 30.14 11.55 52.54
CA GLU A 107 29.88 12.85 53.19
C GLU A 107 30.75 13.95 52.60
N TRP A 108 32.03 13.66 52.36
CA TRP A 108 32.96 14.63 51.73
C TRP A 108 32.54 15.05 50.32
N THR A 109 31.95 14.12 49.57
CA THR A 109 31.48 14.38 48.21
C THR A 109 30.06 14.94 48.15
N ALA A 110 29.37 15.01 49.28
CA ALA A 110 27.99 15.50 49.36
C ALA A 110 27.88 17.02 49.08
N PRO A 111 26.69 17.50 48.66
CA PRO A 111 26.41 18.94 48.53
C PRO A 111 26.56 19.73 49.84
N THR A 112 26.53 19.06 50.99
CA THR A 112 26.68 19.66 52.33
C THR A 112 28.13 19.90 52.74
N VAL A 113 29.11 19.68 51.86
CA VAL A 113 30.55 19.81 52.18
C VAL A 113 30.96 21.13 52.83
N LEU A 114 30.24 22.22 52.55
CA LEU A 114 30.46 23.51 53.20
C LEU A 114 30.19 23.48 54.69
N GLN A 115 29.14 22.76 55.11
CA GLN A 115 28.84 22.49 56.52
C GLN A 115 29.94 21.58 57.07
N THR A 116 30.32 20.55 56.32
CA THR A 116 31.39 19.63 56.74
C THR A 116 32.72 20.35 56.99
N LEU A 117 33.15 21.21 56.07
CA LEU A 117 34.38 22.01 56.23
C LEU A 117 34.28 22.97 57.41
N ARG A 118 33.11 23.57 57.64
CA ARG A 118 32.88 24.47 58.77
C ARG A 118 33.03 23.73 60.10
N ASP A 119 32.40 22.57 60.22
CA ASP A 119 32.44 21.78 61.45
C ASP A 119 33.85 21.22 61.70
N VAL A 120 34.56 20.82 60.64
CA VAL A 120 35.96 20.40 60.73
C VAL A 120 36.84 21.54 61.27
N VAL A 121 36.69 22.75 60.73
CA VAL A 121 37.48 23.91 61.19
C VAL A 121 37.13 24.27 62.64
N SER A 122 35.84 24.25 63.01
CA SER A 122 35.43 24.54 64.40
C SER A 122 35.95 23.48 65.38
N HIS A 123 35.98 22.20 64.99
CA HIS A 123 36.58 21.11 65.79
C HIS A 123 38.07 21.35 66.06
N PHE A 124 38.81 21.80 65.05
CA PHE A 124 40.24 22.12 65.20
C PHE A 124 40.51 23.36 66.06
N GLN A 125 39.59 24.32 66.06
CA GLN A 125 39.68 25.51 66.92
C GLN A 125 39.41 25.16 68.39
N LEU A 126 38.43 24.31 68.68
CA LEU A 126 38.08 23.89 70.04
C LEU A 126 39.11 22.93 70.67
N SER A 127 39.73 22.07 69.87
CA SER A 127 40.82 21.18 70.29
C SER A 127 42.17 21.88 70.49
N ALA A 128 42.26 23.19 70.24
CA ALA A 128 43.45 23.98 70.58
C ALA A 128 43.59 24.20 72.10
N ASP A 129 42.47 24.24 72.84
CA ASP A 129 42.42 24.63 74.25
C ASP A 129 42.37 23.45 75.23
N SER A 130 42.21 22.21 74.76
CA SER A 130 42.17 21.04 75.64
C SER A 130 42.67 19.76 74.95
N ASN A 131 43.60 19.04 75.59
CA ASN A 131 44.01 17.69 75.22
C ASN A 131 42.93 16.63 75.53
N VAL A 132 41.64 16.99 75.49
CA VAL A 132 40.52 16.14 75.90
C VAL A 132 39.49 16.06 74.79
N LEU A 133 39.07 14.82 74.49
CA LEU A 133 37.95 14.47 73.62
C LEU A 133 36.65 15.07 74.16
N GLY A 134 36.14 16.14 73.53
CA GLY A 134 34.86 16.76 73.87
C GLY A 134 34.15 17.30 72.64
N HIS A 135 32.84 17.02 72.52
CA HIS A 135 31.99 17.50 71.44
C HIS A 135 31.54 18.96 71.66
N PRO A 136 31.49 19.81 70.62
CA PRO A 136 30.82 21.10 70.72
C PRO A 136 29.29 20.94 70.80
N SER A 137 28.70 21.42 71.89
CA SER A 137 27.33 21.96 71.87
C SER A 137 27.43 23.47 71.60
N GLY A 138 27.13 23.88 70.36
CA GLY A 138 26.94 25.28 69.99
C GLY A 138 28.16 25.97 69.38
N ALA A 139 28.47 25.68 68.11
CA ALA A 139 29.25 26.59 67.28
C ALA A 139 28.30 27.64 66.68
N GLU A 140 28.57 28.93 66.89
CA GLU A 140 27.84 30.00 66.20
C GLU A 140 27.91 29.82 64.68
N GLU A 141 26.79 30.05 63.98
CA GLU A 141 26.73 29.95 62.52
C GLU A 141 27.74 30.92 61.87
N ILE A 142 28.79 30.39 61.25
CA ILE A 142 29.58 31.15 60.28
C ILE A 142 28.68 31.45 59.07
N ARG A 143 28.07 32.65 59.08
CA ARG A 143 27.12 33.10 58.04
C ARG A 143 27.79 33.47 56.71
N THR A 144 29.09 33.76 56.71
CA THR A 144 29.90 34.09 55.53
C THR A 144 31.39 33.73 55.73
N TRP A 145 32.14 33.55 54.64
CA TRP A 145 33.61 33.48 54.65
C TRP A 145 34.22 34.76 54.05
N PRO A 146 35.34 35.29 54.59
CA PRO A 146 36.01 36.46 54.03
C PRO A 146 36.36 36.27 52.55
N ARG A 147 36.31 37.35 51.75
CA ARG A 147 36.76 37.31 50.35
C ARG A 147 38.29 37.24 50.31
N LEU A 148 38.84 36.45 49.40
CA LEU A 148 40.29 36.40 49.17
C LEU A 148 40.66 37.39 48.05
N GLU A 149 41.22 38.54 48.44
CA GLU A 149 41.71 39.57 47.53
C GLU A 149 43.23 39.42 47.35
N SER A 150 43.64 38.38 46.61
CA SER A 150 45.05 38.07 46.37
C SER A 150 45.39 38.07 44.87
N PRO A 151 46.48 38.75 44.42
CA PRO A 151 46.85 38.82 43.00
C PRO A 151 47.13 37.46 42.35
N TRP A 152 47.65 36.49 43.13
CA TRP A 152 47.97 35.14 42.66
C TRP A 152 46.72 34.25 42.48
N SER A 153 45.54 34.67 42.95
CA SER A 153 44.30 33.89 42.85
C SER A 153 43.85 33.66 41.39
N LEU A 154 44.08 34.66 40.53
CA LEU A 154 43.79 34.59 39.09
C LEU A 154 44.70 33.59 38.38
N GLU A 155 46.01 33.66 38.64
CA GLU A 155 46.96 32.69 38.09
C GLU A 155 46.67 31.27 38.58
N LEU A 156 46.23 31.13 39.83
CA LEU A 156 45.88 29.83 40.40
C LEU A 156 44.67 29.19 39.69
N VAL A 157 43.56 29.92 39.48
CA VAL A 157 42.41 29.35 38.76
C VAL A 157 42.73 29.05 37.29
N GLU A 158 43.58 29.85 36.64
CA GLU A 158 44.05 29.56 35.29
C GLU A 158 44.86 28.27 35.25
N ALA A 159 45.85 28.14 36.14
CA ALA A 159 46.70 26.98 36.23
C ALA A 159 45.91 25.70 36.53
N MET A 160 44.89 25.79 37.39
CA MET A 160 44.06 24.66 37.77
C MET A 160 43.05 24.24 36.70
N PHE A 161 42.30 25.19 36.13
CA PHE A 161 41.08 24.87 35.37
C PHE A 161 41.20 25.15 33.87
N LEU A 162 42.09 26.05 33.46
CA LEU A 162 42.15 26.54 32.08
C LEU A 162 43.36 26.02 31.30
N GLU A 163 44.45 25.72 32.01
CA GLU A 163 45.69 25.21 31.48
C GLU A 163 45.82 23.68 31.68
N LYS A 164 46.88 23.05 31.14
CA LYS A 164 47.13 21.61 31.29
C LYS A 164 47.32 21.24 32.77
N ARG A 165 46.66 20.19 33.28
CA ARG A 165 46.81 19.79 34.70
C ARG A 165 48.28 19.51 35.05
N ALA A 166 48.76 20.18 36.09
CA ALA A 166 50.08 20.01 36.68
C ALA A 166 49.97 20.33 38.18
N PRO A 167 50.80 19.74 39.04
CA PRO A 167 50.78 20.10 40.45
C PRO A 167 51.35 21.51 40.63
N ILE A 168 50.83 22.28 41.59
CA ILE A 168 51.07 23.72 41.73
C ILE A 168 51.72 24.02 43.08
N ALA A 169 52.80 24.80 43.07
CA ALA A 169 53.45 25.32 44.26
C ALA A 169 53.24 26.84 44.29
N VAL A 170 52.54 27.33 45.31
CA VAL A 170 52.33 28.78 45.51
C VAL A 170 53.26 29.24 46.62
N PHE A 171 54.21 30.12 46.29
CA PHE A 171 55.21 30.60 47.25
C PHE A 171 54.76 31.86 47.97
N ASP A 172 55.03 31.99 49.27
CA ASP A 172 54.72 33.19 50.07
C ASP A 172 53.25 33.68 49.96
N ALA A 173 52.30 32.74 49.80
CA ALA A 173 50.89 33.07 49.77
C ALA A 173 50.40 33.52 51.15
N LYS A 174 49.86 34.74 51.22
CA LYS A 174 49.06 35.17 52.37
C LYS A 174 47.71 34.47 52.33
N ASP A 175 47.16 34.12 53.50
CA ASP A 175 45.83 33.50 53.64
C ASP A 175 45.66 32.15 52.90
N ALA A 176 46.72 31.32 52.88
CA ALA A 176 46.72 29.99 52.25
C ALA A 176 45.58 29.08 52.76
N ASP A 177 45.27 29.14 54.06
CA ASP A 177 44.15 28.39 54.66
C ASP A 177 42.79 28.81 54.09
N LEU A 178 42.52 30.13 54.05
CA LEU A 178 41.28 30.66 53.50
C LEU A 178 41.11 30.27 52.03
N ALA A 179 42.19 30.37 51.25
CA ALA A 179 42.20 29.97 49.85
C ALA A 179 41.92 28.47 49.67
N CYS A 180 42.54 27.64 50.51
CA CYS A 180 42.32 26.20 50.53
C CYS A 180 40.85 25.85 50.83
N PHE A 181 40.27 26.41 51.89
CA PHE A 181 38.87 26.15 52.24
C PHE A 181 37.91 26.58 51.15
N ARG A 182 38.08 27.82 50.63
CA ARG A 182 37.26 28.36 49.53
C ARG A 182 37.35 27.51 48.28
N LEU A 183 38.56 27.06 47.94
CA LEU A 183 38.78 26.20 46.79
C LEU A 183 38.09 24.85 46.95
N ILE A 184 38.34 24.13 48.04
CA ILE A 184 37.73 22.80 48.28
C ILE A 184 36.21 22.87 48.29
N ALA A 185 35.65 23.92 48.89
CA ALA A 185 34.22 24.20 48.88
C ALA A 185 33.66 24.39 47.47
N ALA A 186 34.40 25.09 46.60
CA ALA A 186 33.97 25.41 45.24
C ALA A 186 34.07 24.24 44.26
N LEU A 187 34.92 23.24 44.51
CA LEU A 187 35.10 22.08 43.62
C LEU A 187 33.80 21.27 43.47
N TRP A 188 33.61 20.61 42.32
CA TRP A 188 32.55 19.62 42.16
C TRP A 188 32.94 18.27 42.79
N PRO A 189 31.97 17.39 43.13
CA PRO A 189 32.22 16.17 43.90
C PRO A 189 33.34 15.26 43.36
N ALA A 190 33.41 15.05 42.04
CA ALA A 190 34.39 14.15 41.43
C ALA A 190 35.84 14.64 41.59
N LEU A 191 36.09 15.94 41.37
CA LEU A 191 37.42 16.51 41.55
C LEU A 191 37.77 16.61 43.05
N ARG A 192 36.80 16.99 43.89
CA ARG A 192 36.97 17.10 45.35
C ARG A 192 37.40 15.78 45.99
N LYS A 193 36.84 14.65 45.51
CA LYS A 193 37.18 13.29 45.96
C LYS A 193 38.66 12.96 45.81
N MET A 194 39.30 13.49 44.76
CA MET A 194 40.69 13.20 44.43
C MET A 194 41.65 14.32 44.81
N PHE A 195 41.15 15.46 45.25
CA PHE A 195 41.95 16.66 45.46
C PHE A 195 42.91 16.48 46.66
N ALA A 196 44.16 16.93 46.53
CA ALA A 196 45.12 16.92 47.63
C ALA A 196 45.82 18.28 47.72
N VAL A 197 45.78 18.90 48.90
CA VAL A 197 46.35 20.23 49.14
C VAL A 197 46.99 20.33 50.51
N CYS A 198 48.09 21.09 50.61
CA CYS A 198 48.77 21.37 51.87
C CYS A 198 49.05 22.88 51.98
N THR A 199 48.59 23.53 53.05
CA THR A 199 48.67 24.99 53.22
C THR A 199 50.02 25.49 53.74
N PHE A 200 50.92 24.57 54.07
CA PHE A 200 52.33 24.85 54.28
C PHE A 200 53.20 23.60 54.04
N SER A 201 54.24 23.73 53.22
CA SER A 201 55.14 22.62 52.93
C SER A 201 56.54 23.11 52.57
N LEU A 202 57.57 22.47 53.12
CA LEU A 202 58.98 22.79 52.81
C LEU A 202 59.54 21.94 51.66
N GLY A 203 58.71 21.19 50.92
CA GLY A 203 59.14 20.39 49.77
C GLY A 203 57.96 19.71 49.07
N PRO A 204 58.16 19.05 47.93
CA PRO A 204 57.07 18.35 47.24
C PRO A 204 56.41 17.28 48.11
N ARG A 205 55.07 17.26 48.15
CA ARG A 205 54.27 16.21 48.81
C ARG A 205 53.57 15.33 47.77
N SER A 206 53.36 14.06 48.12
CA SER A 206 52.67 13.09 47.27
C SER A 206 51.81 12.12 48.08
N VAL A 207 50.73 11.64 47.47
CA VAL A 207 49.81 10.61 47.99
C VAL A 207 49.64 9.54 46.90
N GLN A 208 49.85 8.27 47.24
CA GLN A 208 49.87 7.16 46.27
C GLN A 208 50.81 7.38 45.05
N GLY A 209 51.98 7.99 45.27
CA GLY A 209 52.92 8.32 44.17
C GLY A 209 52.48 9.50 43.27
N ARG A 210 51.28 10.06 43.47
CA ARG A 210 50.81 11.26 42.80
C ARG A 210 51.19 12.51 43.59
N PRO A 211 51.81 13.54 42.99
CA PRO A 211 52.02 14.82 43.64
C PRO A 211 50.71 15.44 44.12
N PHE A 212 50.76 16.21 45.21
CA PHE A 212 49.63 17.02 45.65
C PHE A 212 49.23 18.00 44.54
N ASP A 213 47.93 18.27 44.41
CA ASP A 213 47.41 19.22 43.41
C ASP A 213 47.92 20.63 43.70
N ILE A 214 47.95 21.02 44.99
CA ILE A 214 48.51 22.29 45.43
C ILE A 214 49.36 22.11 46.69
N VAL A 215 50.52 22.76 46.74
CA VAL A 215 51.25 23.01 47.98
C VAL A 215 51.53 24.50 48.12
N PHE A 216 51.32 25.02 49.30
CA PHE A 216 51.76 26.37 49.65
C PHE A 216 53.09 26.26 50.39
N ALA A 217 54.06 27.07 50.03
CA ALA A 217 55.42 26.96 50.54
C ALA A 217 56.03 28.34 50.83
N PRO A 218 56.90 28.47 51.85
CA PRO A 218 57.68 29.69 52.01
C PRO A 218 58.69 29.79 50.88
N LYS A 219 59.06 31.00 50.46
CA LYS A 219 60.06 31.25 49.41
C LYS A 219 61.43 30.65 49.75
N ALA A 220 61.74 30.51 51.04
CA ALA A 220 62.95 29.82 51.51
C ALA A 220 63.02 28.34 51.06
N ALA A 221 61.88 27.69 50.83
CA ALA A 221 61.79 26.31 50.35
C ALA A 221 61.90 26.18 48.82
N ARG A 222 61.94 27.28 48.06
CA ARG A 222 61.89 27.27 46.58
C ARG A 222 62.96 26.39 45.93
N SER A 223 64.17 26.36 46.49
CA SER A 223 65.27 25.53 45.96
C SER A 223 64.97 24.03 45.99
N ARG A 224 64.12 23.57 46.92
CA ARG A 224 63.68 22.17 47.03
C ARG A 224 62.63 21.78 45.99
N PHE A 225 62.11 22.76 45.25
CA PHE A 225 61.23 22.56 44.10
C PHE A 225 61.97 22.78 42.77
N SER A 226 63.31 22.85 42.75
CA SER A 226 64.09 23.10 41.52
C SER A 226 63.91 22.01 40.46
N ASP A 227 64.12 20.74 40.85
CA ASP A 227 63.96 19.56 39.96
C ASP A 227 62.51 19.07 39.84
N TRP A 228 61.55 19.81 40.40
CA TRP A 228 60.13 19.45 40.39
C TRP A 228 59.43 19.92 39.10
N SER A 229 58.69 19.01 38.46
CA SER A 229 58.05 19.23 37.15
C SER A 229 56.72 20.01 37.20
N GLY A 230 56.35 20.55 38.36
CA GLY A 230 55.10 21.29 38.56
C GLY A 230 55.21 22.80 38.29
N ARG A 231 54.08 23.49 38.38
CA ARG A 231 53.98 24.94 38.17
C ARG A 231 54.27 25.70 39.46
N ARG A 232 54.96 26.83 39.33
CA ARG A 232 55.36 27.69 40.45
C ARG A 232 54.66 29.04 40.28
N ILE A 233 53.84 29.42 41.25
CA ILE A 233 53.13 30.70 41.30
C ILE A 233 53.78 31.53 42.39
N GLU A 234 54.13 32.78 42.08
CA GLU A 234 54.70 33.73 43.02
C GLU A 234 53.85 34.99 43.09
N PRO A 235 53.56 35.53 44.29
CA PRO A 235 52.97 36.84 44.47
C PRO A 235 53.89 37.89 43.86
N SER A 236 53.52 38.41 42.68
CA SER A 236 54.19 39.56 42.09
C SER A 236 53.68 40.86 42.72
N SER A 237 54.55 41.86 42.80
CA SER A 237 54.18 43.24 43.15
C SER A 237 53.43 43.95 42.01
N THR A 238 53.48 43.41 40.78
CA THR A 238 52.69 43.90 39.64
C THR A 238 51.33 43.20 39.57
N PRO A 239 50.24 43.92 39.23
CA PRO A 239 48.93 43.31 39.04
C PRO A 239 48.97 42.23 37.97
N TYR A 240 48.56 41.02 38.31
CA TYR A 240 48.45 39.92 37.36
C TYR A 240 47.39 40.24 36.30
N ARG A 241 47.74 40.12 35.02
CA ARG A 241 46.79 40.26 33.91
C ARG A 241 46.29 38.87 33.51
N PRO A 242 44.97 38.62 33.56
CA PRO A 242 44.40 37.36 33.10
C PRO A 242 44.85 36.99 31.69
N ARG A 243 45.32 35.75 31.52
CA ARG A 243 45.68 35.15 30.21
C ARG A 243 44.43 34.60 29.51
N HIS A 244 43.39 34.28 30.27
CA HIS A 244 42.13 33.76 29.74
C HIS A 244 40.94 34.66 30.04
N ARG A 245 39.95 34.66 29.15
CA ARG A 245 38.71 35.43 29.28
C ARG A 245 37.79 34.97 30.42
N TRP A 246 37.96 33.73 30.90
CA TRP A 246 37.13 33.16 31.98
C TRP A 246 37.74 33.30 33.38
N SER A 247 38.98 33.79 33.50
CA SER A 247 39.71 33.79 34.78
C SER A 247 39.02 34.62 35.86
N ASN A 248 38.48 35.79 35.50
CA ASN A 248 37.74 36.63 36.44
C ASN A 248 36.49 35.93 36.97
N ALA A 249 35.70 35.29 36.09
CA ALA A 249 34.49 34.58 36.50
C ALA A 249 34.80 33.39 37.42
N LEU A 250 35.89 32.66 37.14
CA LEU A 250 36.35 31.56 37.99
C LEU A 250 36.88 32.05 39.34
N ALA A 251 37.73 33.08 39.35
CA ALA A 251 38.24 33.66 40.59
C ALA A 251 37.13 34.26 41.45
N GLU A 252 36.12 34.87 40.83
CA GLU A 252 34.92 35.34 41.54
C GLU A 252 34.21 34.15 42.22
N ALA A 253 33.86 33.11 41.43
CA ALA A 253 33.15 31.92 41.89
C ALA A 253 33.84 31.14 43.01
N VAL A 254 35.17 31.10 43.00
CA VAL A 254 35.96 30.37 44.00
C VAL A 254 36.30 31.28 45.19
N PHE A 255 36.84 32.47 44.93
CA PHE A 255 37.54 33.25 45.95
C PHE A 255 36.76 34.41 46.55
N LYS A 256 35.65 34.84 45.91
CA LYS A 256 34.90 36.03 46.35
C LYS A 256 33.43 35.74 46.70
N ASP A 257 32.76 34.90 45.92
CA ASP A 257 31.37 34.55 46.19
C ASP A 257 31.18 33.77 47.49
N PHE A 258 29.97 33.85 48.05
CA PHE A 258 29.56 33.00 49.16
C PHE A 258 28.15 32.43 48.90
N PRO A 259 27.98 31.09 48.93
CA PRO A 259 29.04 30.09 49.06
C PRO A 259 29.96 30.03 47.82
N PRO A 260 31.26 29.71 47.97
CA PRO A 260 32.12 29.34 46.85
C PRO A 260 31.53 28.16 46.09
N ASN A 261 31.33 28.27 44.77
CA ASN A 261 30.70 27.20 44.00
C ASN A 261 31.00 27.32 42.50
N LEU A 262 31.69 26.33 41.91
CA LEU A 262 31.91 26.26 40.47
C LEU A 262 30.72 25.65 39.70
N ASP A 263 29.86 24.86 40.35
CA ASP A 263 28.67 24.28 39.69
C ASP A 263 27.68 25.35 39.20
N ARG A 264 27.73 26.57 39.77
CA ARG A 264 26.93 27.70 39.26
C ARG A 264 27.32 28.13 37.84
N LEU A 265 28.54 27.79 37.41
CA LEU A 265 29.04 28.01 36.05
C LEU A 265 28.76 26.81 35.14
N ASP A 266 28.16 25.74 35.67
CA ASP A 266 27.79 24.52 34.97
C ASP A 266 26.32 24.56 34.50
N GLU A 267 26.02 25.40 33.51
CA GLU A 267 24.66 25.45 32.94
C GLU A 267 24.26 24.13 32.26
N LEU A 268 25.25 23.37 31.80
CA LEU A 268 25.05 22.07 31.19
C LEU A 268 24.68 20.98 32.21
N GLY A 269 25.06 21.15 33.48
CA GLY A 269 24.86 20.15 34.54
C GLY A 269 25.72 18.91 34.37
N ILE A 270 26.91 19.05 33.78
CA ILE A 270 27.83 17.95 33.44
C ILE A 270 28.96 17.74 34.48
N LEU A 271 29.05 18.59 35.49
CA LEU A 271 29.98 18.49 36.62
C LEU A 271 29.37 17.75 37.83
N GLY A 272 28.06 17.88 38.02
CA GLY A 272 27.32 17.33 39.17
C GLY A 272 27.03 15.82 39.08
N GLY A 273 27.99 14.97 39.44
CA GLY A 273 27.75 13.54 39.76
C GLY A 273 28.24 12.50 38.74
N HIS A 274 28.93 12.91 37.67
CA HIS A 274 29.58 11.99 36.74
C HIS A 274 31.02 11.67 37.17
N GLN A 275 31.44 10.40 37.07
CA GLN A 275 32.84 9.99 37.34
C GLN A 275 33.86 10.69 36.42
N ASP A 276 33.43 11.16 35.25
CA ASP A 276 34.25 11.84 34.23
C ASP A 276 34.20 13.38 34.29
N ALA A 277 33.69 13.98 35.37
CA ALA A 277 33.67 15.43 35.54
C ALA A 277 35.10 15.99 35.68
N SER A 278 35.65 16.46 34.56
CA SER A 278 37.01 16.99 34.42
C SER A 278 37.02 18.49 34.15
N GLU A 279 38.20 19.10 34.26
CA GLU A 279 38.45 20.51 33.94
C GLU A 279 38.07 20.83 32.47
N SER A 280 38.17 19.85 31.56
CA SER A 280 37.68 19.98 30.17
C SER A 280 36.17 20.17 30.09
N ARG A 281 35.39 19.53 30.97
CA ARG A 281 33.93 19.71 31.02
C ARG A 281 33.55 21.07 31.58
N LEU A 282 34.28 21.56 32.58
CA LEU A 282 34.11 22.94 33.06
C LEU A 282 34.34 23.94 31.91
N ARG A 283 35.41 23.76 31.13
CA ARG A 283 35.70 24.60 29.95
C ARG A 283 34.60 24.53 28.89
N LEU A 284 33.99 23.36 28.66
CA LEU A 284 32.83 23.23 27.77
C LEU A 284 31.62 24.02 28.28
N SER A 285 31.33 24.00 29.58
CA SER A 285 30.23 24.78 30.15
C SER A 285 30.50 26.30 30.10
N LEU A 286 31.74 26.73 30.36
CA LEU A 286 32.12 28.13 30.20
C LEU A 286 31.97 28.59 28.75
N PHE A 287 32.34 27.73 27.78
CA PHE A 287 32.17 28.02 26.37
C PHE A 287 30.70 28.03 25.93
N TRP A 288 29.88 27.13 26.48
CA TRP A 288 28.43 27.14 26.28
C TRP A 288 27.81 28.49 26.62
N ARG A 289 28.06 28.97 27.84
CA ARG A 289 27.49 30.24 28.32
C ARG A 289 27.90 31.42 27.43
N GLU A 290 29.16 31.46 27.01
CA GLU A 290 29.64 32.49 26.10
C GLU A 290 28.93 32.47 24.74
N LEU A 291 28.70 31.28 24.17
CA LEU A 291 27.96 31.16 22.91
C LEU A 291 26.48 31.50 23.09
N ALA A 292 25.89 31.18 24.24
CA ALA A 292 24.53 31.58 24.58
C ALA A 292 24.40 33.10 24.67
N ASP A 293 25.31 33.78 25.38
CA ASP A 293 25.33 35.24 25.47
C ASP A 293 25.48 35.91 24.09
N LYS A 294 26.22 35.28 23.17
CA LYS A 294 26.45 35.79 21.80
C LYS A 294 25.33 35.46 20.81
N SER A 295 24.42 34.53 21.13
CA SER A 295 23.40 34.03 20.20
C SER A 295 22.47 35.14 19.66
N ALA A 296 22.26 36.17 20.47
CA ALA A 296 21.40 37.31 20.16
C ALA A 296 22.01 38.23 19.10
N GLU A 297 23.34 38.31 19.04
CA GLU A 297 24.10 39.17 18.12
C GLU A 297 24.61 38.38 16.90
N SER A 298 25.03 37.13 17.09
CA SER A 298 25.52 36.23 16.05
C SER A 298 24.71 34.93 16.05
N PRO A 299 23.77 34.77 15.11
CA PRO A 299 22.97 33.54 14.99
C PRO A 299 23.82 32.27 14.84
N GLU A 300 25.01 32.35 14.23
CA GLU A 300 25.92 31.22 14.06
C GLU A 300 26.39 30.62 15.39
N ALA A 301 26.41 31.41 16.48
CA ALA A 301 26.77 30.90 17.80
C ALA A 301 25.86 29.74 18.26
N VAL A 302 24.60 29.73 17.79
CA VAL A 302 23.64 28.64 18.03
C VAL A 302 24.12 27.32 17.44
N LEU A 303 24.80 27.34 16.28
CA LEU A 303 25.35 26.13 15.67
C LEU A 303 26.41 25.49 16.59
N GLY A 304 27.26 26.33 17.21
CA GLY A 304 28.24 25.90 18.20
C GLY A 304 27.61 25.36 19.48
N LEU A 305 26.52 25.97 19.95
CA LEU A 305 25.73 25.44 21.08
C LEU A 305 25.22 24.03 20.77
N ILE A 306 24.66 23.80 19.58
CA ILE A 306 24.17 22.46 19.19
C ILE A 306 25.31 21.43 19.20
N ASP A 307 26.50 21.80 18.73
CA ASP A 307 27.68 20.91 18.75
C ASP A 307 28.12 20.55 20.17
N ILE A 308 28.17 21.54 21.07
CA ILE A 308 28.48 21.31 22.49
C ILE A 308 27.41 20.43 23.12
N TYR A 309 26.12 20.71 22.90
CA TYR A 309 25.02 19.92 23.45
C TYR A 309 25.09 18.46 23.00
N THR A 310 25.38 18.25 21.72
CA THR A 310 25.48 16.91 21.12
C THR A 310 26.70 16.17 21.64
N THR A 311 27.83 16.85 21.88
CA THR A 311 29.06 16.24 22.39
C THR A 311 29.02 15.98 23.89
N ALA A 312 28.48 16.92 24.66
CA ALA A 312 28.47 16.88 26.11
C ALA A 312 27.35 15.98 26.68
N HIS A 313 26.33 15.67 25.88
CA HIS A 313 25.16 14.87 26.27
C HIS A 313 24.58 15.25 27.66
N PRO A 314 24.27 16.54 27.88
CA PRO A 314 23.77 17.00 29.17
C PRO A 314 22.44 16.33 29.51
N THR A 315 22.28 15.92 30.76
CA THR A 315 21.04 15.33 31.30
C THR A 315 20.12 16.39 31.91
N SER A 316 20.59 17.62 32.06
CA SER A 316 19.85 18.70 32.72
C SER A 316 18.71 19.24 31.85
N LEU A 317 17.54 19.42 32.47
CA LEU A 317 16.40 20.11 31.83
C LEU A 317 16.76 21.56 31.47
N ARG A 318 17.57 22.21 32.31
CA ARG A 318 18.03 23.59 32.11
C ARG A 318 18.82 23.77 30.80
N ALA A 319 19.77 22.87 30.50
CA ALA A 319 20.52 22.93 29.24
C ALA A 319 19.60 22.75 28.02
N ARG A 320 18.61 21.86 28.14
CA ARG A 320 17.63 21.60 27.09
C ARG A 320 16.74 22.82 26.82
N GLU A 321 16.27 23.49 27.86
CA GLU A 321 15.44 24.69 27.76
C GLU A 321 16.24 25.89 27.23
N SER A 322 17.46 26.08 27.74
CA SER A 322 18.41 27.08 27.25
C SER A 322 18.62 26.90 25.75
N LEU A 323 19.00 25.71 25.27
CA LEU A 323 19.22 25.47 23.84
C LEU A 323 17.98 25.77 22.99
N ALA A 324 16.80 25.39 23.46
CA ALA A 324 15.55 25.65 22.75
C ALA A 324 15.28 27.15 22.61
N ASN A 325 15.60 27.92 23.66
CA ASN A 325 15.49 29.38 23.64
C ASN A 325 16.50 30.00 22.67
N GLU A 326 17.76 29.58 22.75
CA GLU A 326 18.81 30.13 21.88
C GLU A 326 18.57 29.82 20.40
N ILE A 327 18.03 28.64 20.07
CA ILE A 327 17.58 28.33 18.70
C ILE A 327 16.48 29.30 18.24
N ARG A 328 15.52 29.61 19.12
CA ARG A 328 14.42 30.54 18.79
C ARG A 328 14.96 31.96 18.56
N VAL A 329 15.82 32.44 19.46
CA VAL A 329 16.46 33.75 19.36
C VAL A 329 17.29 33.82 18.08
N GLY A 330 18.22 32.88 17.86
CA GLY A 330 19.09 32.88 16.69
C GLY A 330 18.33 32.80 15.37
N VAL A 331 17.29 31.97 15.26
CA VAL A 331 16.44 31.94 14.05
C VAL A 331 15.71 33.27 13.85
N SER A 332 15.24 33.91 14.93
CA SER A 332 14.56 35.21 14.83
C SER A 332 15.51 36.35 14.43
N THR A 333 16.74 36.33 14.95
CA THR A 333 17.81 37.28 14.62
C THR A 333 18.26 37.08 13.18
N ALA A 334 18.57 35.84 12.76
CA ALA A 334 18.95 35.52 11.39
C ALA A 334 17.92 36.01 10.36
N ARG A 335 16.62 35.89 10.67
CA ARG A 335 15.56 36.39 9.79
C ARG A 335 15.60 37.91 9.56
N ARG A 336 16.15 38.67 10.51
CA ARG A 336 16.25 40.13 10.46
C ARG A 336 17.60 40.63 9.94
N SER A 337 18.69 39.95 10.28
CA SER A 337 20.05 40.42 10.02
C SER A 337 20.73 39.79 8.80
N PHE A 338 20.37 38.56 8.40
CA PHE A 338 21.05 37.87 7.31
C PHE A 338 20.47 38.22 5.94
N SER A 339 21.35 38.17 4.92
CA SER A 339 20.91 38.08 3.52
C SER A 339 20.18 36.76 3.25
N ASP A 340 19.48 36.64 2.12
CA ASP A 340 18.79 35.39 1.77
C ASP A 340 19.73 34.20 1.70
N SER A 341 20.90 34.36 1.07
CA SER A 341 21.91 33.31 0.96
C SER A 341 22.40 32.85 2.35
N GLN A 342 22.75 33.80 3.22
CA GLN A 342 23.20 33.52 4.59
C GLN A 342 22.10 32.85 5.44
N PHE A 343 20.84 33.29 5.30
CA PHE A 343 19.70 32.72 6.02
C PHE A 343 19.48 31.25 5.66
N TRP A 344 19.48 30.91 4.37
CA TRP A 344 19.28 29.53 3.93
C TRP A 344 20.47 28.63 4.28
N GLN A 345 21.71 29.12 4.16
CA GLN A 345 22.90 28.40 4.63
C GLN A 345 22.83 28.10 6.12
N TYR A 346 22.43 29.08 6.93
CA TYR A 346 22.23 28.91 8.37
C TYR A 346 21.17 27.86 8.68
N LEU A 347 20.00 27.91 8.05
CA LEU A 347 18.93 26.92 8.27
C LEU A 347 19.33 25.51 7.81
N LEU A 348 20.08 25.37 6.71
CA LEU A 348 20.60 24.09 6.26
C LEU A 348 21.59 23.51 7.28
N ALA A 349 22.57 24.30 7.72
CA ALA A 349 23.54 23.88 8.74
C ALA A 349 22.84 23.48 10.04
N LEU A 350 21.86 24.28 10.46
CA LEU A 350 21.07 24.04 11.67
C LEU A 350 20.27 22.74 11.56
N THR A 351 19.54 22.51 10.46
CA THR A 351 18.75 21.29 10.27
C THR A 351 19.58 20.02 10.01
N GLN A 352 20.75 20.12 9.39
CA GLN A 352 21.68 18.99 9.31
C GLN A 352 22.17 18.55 10.68
N LYS A 353 22.40 19.50 11.60
CA LYS A 353 22.71 19.19 13.00
C LYS A 353 21.50 18.59 13.74
N PHE A 354 20.27 18.88 13.30
CA PHE A 354 19.05 18.26 13.85
C PHE A 354 18.96 16.77 13.51
N GLU A 355 19.43 16.34 12.35
CA GLU A 355 19.38 14.94 11.93
C GLU A 355 20.42 14.07 12.68
N LYS A 356 21.52 14.69 13.13
CA LYS A 356 22.60 14.02 13.88
C LYS A 356 22.36 13.94 15.39
N GLY A 357 21.46 14.74 15.96
CA GLY A 357 21.27 14.86 17.42
C GLY A 357 19.80 14.99 17.86
N ARG A 358 19.49 14.53 19.09
CA ARG A 358 18.13 14.67 19.68
C ARG A 358 17.94 16.07 20.28
N LEU A 359 17.30 16.97 19.54
CA LEU A 359 17.08 18.34 20.00
C LEU A 359 15.81 18.54 20.84
N PRO A 360 15.69 19.69 21.53
CA PRO A 360 14.51 20.02 22.32
C PRO A 360 13.22 20.03 21.49
N LYS A 361 12.11 19.57 22.09
CA LYS A 361 10.78 19.60 21.46
C LYS A 361 10.41 21.05 21.09
N GLY A 362 9.79 21.24 19.93
CA GLY A 362 9.31 22.56 19.47
C GLY A 362 10.35 23.43 18.75
N THR A 363 11.62 23.04 18.67
CA THR A 363 12.64 23.77 17.90
C THR A 363 12.44 23.63 16.39
N ALA A 364 12.08 22.44 15.92
CA ALA A 364 11.79 22.15 14.52
C ALA A 364 10.63 22.99 13.95
N SER A 365 9.60 23.30 14.76
CA SER A 365 8.47 24.12 14.30
C SER A 365 8.87 25.58 14.09
N VAL A 366 9.76 26.13 14.92
CA VAL A 366 10.29 27.50 14.77
C VAL A 366 11.07 27.63 13.46
N VAL A 367 11.95 26.67 13.19
CA VAL A 367 12.74 26.63 11.94
C VAL A 367 11.84 26.51 10.72
N ARG A 368 10.88 25.59 10.77
CA ARG A 368 9.90 25.38 9.69
C ARG A 368 9.09 26.65 9.43
N ALA A 369 8.61 27.33 10.46
CA ALA A 369 7.83 28.56 10.34
C ALA A 369 8.65 29.69 9.71
N ALA A 370 9.92 29.85 10.12
CA ALA A 370 10.82 30.85 9.57
C ALA A 370 11.15 30.58 8.09
N ALA A 371 11.46 29.32 7.74
CA ALA A 371 11.69 28.91 6.35
C ALA A 371 10.47 29.14 5.46
N ARG A 372 9.27 28.74 5.92
CA ARG A 372 8.01 28.93 5.19
C ARG A 372 7.73 30.42 4.94
N ALA A 373 7.86 31.26 5.96
CA ALA A 373 7.60 32.69 5.85
C ALA A 373 8.58 33.36 4.86
N ARG A 374 9.87 32.97 4.87
CA ARG A 374 10.86 33.54 3.95
C ARG A 374 10.61 33.08 2.50
N ALA A 375 10.30 31.81 2.29
CA ALA A 375 9.97 31.27 0.97
C ALA A 375 8.66 31.85 0.40
N ALA A 376 7.69 32.19 1.24
CA ALA A 376 6.46 32.86 0.81
C ALA A 376 6.70 34.31 0.36
N ASN A 377 7.56 35.05 1.07
CA ASN A 377 7.81 36.46 0.76
C ASN A 377 8.79 36.66 -0.40
N ALA A 378 9.78 35.77 -0.56
CA ALA A 378 10.85 35.90 -1.55
C ALA A 378 11.23 34.55 -2.19
N PRO A 379 10.34 33.92 -2.98
CA PRO A 379 10.56 32.58 -3.54
C PRO A 379 11.76 32.52 -4.51
N LEU A 380 11.97 33.55 -5.35
CA LEU A 380 13.10 33.59 -6.27
C LEU A 380 14.45 33.78 -5.55
N ALA A 381 14.47 34.58 -4.47
CA ALA A 381 15.68 34.72 -3.65
C ALA A 381 16.05 33.41 -2.94
N CYS A 382 15.04 32.59 -2.57
CA CYS A 382 15.27 31.22 -2.13
C CYS A 382 15.95 30.40 -3.23
N VAL A 383 15.45 30.42 -4.46
CA VAL A 383 16.08 29.71 -5.59
C VAL A 383 17.54 30.14 -5.77
N SER A 384 17.81 31.46 -5.84
CA SER A 384 19.16 31.99 -6.00
C SER A 384 20.11 31.53 -4.90
N ALA A 385 19.66 31.56 -3.63
CA ALA A 385 20.46 31.07 -2.50
C ALA A 385 20.85 29.59 -2.64
N PHE A 386 19.95 28.74 -3.14
CA PHE A 386 20.25 27.32 -3.37
C PHE A 386 21.15 27.10 -4.59
N GLN A 387 21.06 27.93 -5.63
CA GLN A 387 21.96 27.89 -6.79
C GLN A 387 23.40 28.28 -6.42
N GLU A 388 23.58 29.25 -5.51
CA GLU A 388 24.89 29.70 -5.05
C GLU A 388 25.58 28.72 -4.08
N SER A 389 24.80 28.01 -3.26
CA SER A 389 25.33 27.30 -2.08
C SER A 389 25.33 25.77 -2.17
N MET A 390 24.60 25.18 -3.11
CA MET A 390 24.46 23.72 -3.19
C MET A 390 25.28 23.12 -4.33
N THR A 391 26.10 22.14 -4.00
CA THR A 391 26.78 21.28 -4.99
C THR A 391 25.79 20.31 -5.62
N GLU A 392 26.05 19.90 -6.86
CA GLU A 392 25.29 18.83 -7.52
C GLU A 392 25.22 17.58 -6.61
N GLY A 393 24.00 17.11 -6.34
CA GLY A 393 23.73 15.92 -5.52
C GLY A 393 23.34 16.18 -4.06
N ALA A 394 23.37 17.41 -3.56
CA ALA A 394 22.90 17.73 -2.21
C ALA A 394 21.41 17.32 -1.99
N THR A 395 21.09 16.85 -0.78
CA THR A 395 19.72 16.45 -0.39
C THR A 395 19.14 17.47 0.58
N LEU A 396 17.92 17.92 0.33
CA LEU A 396 17.24 18.88 1.18
C LEU A 396 16.58 18.18 2.39
N PRO A 397 16.89 18.57 3.64
CA PRO A 397 16.22 18.01 4.83
C PRO A 397 14.69 18.13 4.73
N ALA A 398 13.98 17.05 5.07
CA ALA A 398 12.54 16.95 4.86
C ALA A 398 11.71 18.09 5.51
N PRO A 399 12.04 18.59 6.73
CA PRO A 399 11.32 19.72 7.32
C PRO A 399 11.44 21.02 6.51
N LEU A 400 12.61 21.28 5.91
CA LEU A 400 12.84 22.44 5.05
C LEU A 400 12.16 22.28 3.70
N ALA A 401 12.26 21.11 3.08
CA ALA A 401 11.57 20.82 1.81
C ALA A 401 10.06 21.06 1.93
N SER A 402 9.44 20.57 3.02
CA SER A 402 8.03 20.81 3.30
C SER A 402 7.73 22.30 3.57
N ALA A 403 8.58 23.02 4.30
CA ALA A 403 8.40 24.43 4.61
C ALA A 403 8.48 25.32 3.35
N ILE A 404 9.49 25.07 2.51
CA ILE A 404 9.70 25.78 1.26
C ILE A 404 8.52 25.51 0.32
N GLY A 405 8.09 24.26 0.20
CA GLY A 405 6.96 23.93 -0.66
C GLY A 405 5.65 24.60 -0.21
N GLU A 406 5.40 24.69 1.10
CA GLU A 406 4.27 25.47 1.62
C GLU A 406 4.43 26.97 1.37
N GLY A 407 5.63 27.53 1.55
CA GLY A 407 5.90 28.95 1.34
C GLY A 407 5.73 29.35 -0.12
N VAL A 408 6.35 28.62 -1.05
CA VAL A 408 6.22 28.83 -2.50
C VAL A 408 4.77 28.69 -2.94
N SER A 409 4.03 27.71 -2.40
CA SER A 409 2.58 27.57 -2.63
C SER A 409 1.74 28.73 -2.09
N GLN A 410 2.28 29.61 -1.25
CA GLN A 410 1.60 30.80 -0.72
C GLN A 410 2.04 32.10 -1.40
N ALA A 411 3.16 32.07 -2.14
CA ALA A 411 3.73 33.28 -2.72
C ALA A 411 2.90 33.86 -3.86
N THR A 412 2.19 33.01 -4.61
CA THR A 412 1.37 33.41 -5.77
C THR A 412 0.21 32.44 -5.96
N GLU A 413 -0.93 32.94 -6.47
CA GLU A 413 -2.08 32.12 -6.90
C GLU A 413 -1.89 31.55 -8.31
N ASN A 414 -0.88 32.02 -9.06
CA ASN A 414 -0.57 31.54 -10.40
C ASN A 414 0.25 30.23 -10.36
N ASP A 415 -0.36 29.12 -10.75
CA ASP A 415 0.28 27.80 -10.74
C ASP A 415 1.48 27.68 -11.70
N ALA A 416 1.50 28.46 -12.79
CA ALA A 416 2.62 28.47 -13.75
C ALA A 416 3.86 29.12 -13.15
N GLU A 417 3.70 30.20 -12.39
CA GLU A 417 4.80 30.84 -11.65
C GLU A 417 5.33 29.93 -10.54
N VAL A 418 4.44 29.20 -9.85
CA VAL A 418 4.86 28.21 -8.84
C VAL A 418 5.72 27.13 -9.48
N LEU A 419 5.27 26.56 -10.60
CA LEU A 419 5.99 25.52 -11.31
C LEU A 419 7.32 26.03 -11.89
N ALA A 420 7.35 27.25 -12.43
CA ALA A 420 8.56 27.89 -12.90
C ALA A 420 9.58 28.09 -11.77
N THR A 421 9.13 28.53 -10.59
CA THR A 421 9.97 28.67 -9.40
C THR A 421 10.58 27.32 -8.99
N LEU A 422 9.78 26.24 -8.97
CA LEU A 422 10.27 24.90 -8.63
C LEU A 422 11.27 24.37 -9.65
N SER A 423 11.06 24.66 -10.93
CA SER A 423 11.92 24.24 -12.04
C SER A 423 13.26 24.97 -12.04
N ALA A 424 13.33 26.17 -11.44
CA ALA A 424 14.56 26.94 -11.33
C ALA A 424 15.51 26.44 -10.22
N PHE A 425 15.06 25.58 -9.30
CA PHE A 425 15.93 24.96 -8.31
C PHE A 425 16.95 24.01 -8.97
N PRO A 426 18.19 23.94 -8.47
CA PRO A 426 19.21 23.10 -9.07
C PRO A 426 18.94 21.60 -8.85
N GLY A 427 19.26 20.80 -9.88
CA GLY A 427 19.17 19.33 -9.85
C GLY A 427 17.78 18.81 -9.51
N ARG A 428 17.70 17.92 -8.51
CA ARG A 428 16.44 17.26 -8.09
C ARG A 428 15.67 18.01 -7.01
N ILE A 429 16.12 19.18 -6.56
CA ILE A 429 15.57 19.85 -5.37
C ILE A 429 14.10 20.25 -5.57
N GLY A 430 13.72 20.77 -6.75
CA GLY A 430 12.32 21.09 -7.06
C GLY A 430 11.38 19.88 -6.88
N SER A 431 11.79 18.71 -7.39
CA SER A 431 11.04 17.45 -7.21
C SER A 431 10.99 16.98 -5.75
N GLN A 432 12.05 17.21 -4.97
CA GLN A 432 12.06 16.94 -3.54
C GLN A 432 11.10 17.87 -2.77
N ILE A 433 11.04 19.15 -3.12
CA ILE A 433 10.14 20.12 -2.49
C ILE A 433 8.67 19.72 -2.70
N ILE A 434 8.27 19.45 -3.95
CA ILE A 434 6.88 19.08 -4.26
C ILE A 434 6.49 17.74 -3.58
N SER A 435 7.37 16.75 -3.56
CA SER A 435 7.09 15.44 -2.93
C SER A 435 7.00 15.49 -1.39
N ARG A 436 7.42 16.60 -0.75
CA ARG A 436 7.41 16.77 0.71
C ARG A 436 6.32 17.72 1.21
N SER A 437 5.73 18.54 0.34
CA SER A 437 4.62 19.43 0.67
C SER A 437 3.30 18.91 0.13
N ARG A 438 2.39 18.48 1.03
CA ARG A 438 1.05 17.99 0.64
C ARG A 438 0.20 19.08 -0.03
N VAL A 439 0.27 20.31 0.48
CA VAL A 439 -0.47 21.45 -0.06
C VAL A 439 -0.05 21.73 -1.51
N LEU A 440 1.27 21.81 -1.75
CA LEU A 440 1.83 22.09 -3.07
C LEU A 440 1.58 20.95 -4.05
N ALA A 441 1.79 19.70 -3.62
CA ALA A 441 1.54 18.50 -4.42
C ALA A 441 0.08 18.43 -4.91
N ASN A 442 -0.88 18.61 -4.00
CA ASN A 442 -2.31 18.63 -4.35
C ASN A 442 -2.64 19.76 -5.32
N ARG A 443 -2.15 20.98 -5.04
CA ARG A 443 -2.40 22.16 -5.86
C ARG A 443 -1.91 21.97 -7.29
N LEU A 444 -0.65 21.59 -7.47
CA LEU A 444 -0.06 21.44 -8.81
C LEU A 444 -0.64 20.26 -9.59
N VAL A 445 -0.89 19.12 -8.95
CA VAL A 445 -1.50 17.97 -9.64
C VAL A 445 -2.93 18.30 -10.08
N PHE A 446 -3.72 18.96 -9.21
CA PHE A 446 -5.06 19.40 -9.55
C PHE A 446 -5.06 20.42 -10.70
N ALA A 447 -4.20 21.43 -10.62
CA ALA A 447 -4.05 22.47 -11.66
C ALA A 447 -3.61 21.90 -13.01
N ALA A 448 -2.65 20.96 -13.01
CA ALA A 448 -2.21 20.24 -14.21
C ALA A 448 -3.33 19.44 -14.88
N GLY A 449 -4.42 19.13 -14.18
CA GLY A 449 -5.61 18.55 -14.80
C GLY A 449 -6.37 19.51 -15.73
N ASN A 450 -6.22 20.82 -15.55
CA ASN A 450 -6.92 21.85 -16.32
C ASN A 450 -6.03 22.53 -17.38
N ASP A 451 -4.71 22.33 -17.33
CA ASP A 451 -3.73 23.07 -18.13
C ASP A 451 -2.62 22.13 -18.65
N SER A 452 -2.52 22.01 -19.97
CA SER A 452 -1.55 21.14 -20.65
C SER A 452 -0.11 21.62 -20.55
N GLU A 453 0.13 22.93 -20.44
CA GLU A 453 1.47 23.47 -20.26
C GLU A 453 1.98 23.17 -18.85
N LEU A 454 1.12 23.33 -17.83
CA LEU A 454 1.44 22.92 -16.46
C LEU A 454 1.72 21.43 -16.33
N LEU A 455 0.91 20.59 -16.99
CA LEU A 455 1.10 19.14 -17.00
C LEU A 455 2.46 18.76 -17.61
N SER A 456 2.82 19.39 -18.73
CA SER A 456 4.10 19.16 -19.42
C SER A 456 5.29 19.63 -18.58
N GLY A 457 5.19 20.81 -17.97
CA GLY A 457 6.22 21.33 -17.06
C GLY A 457 6.41 20.45 -15.82
N LEU A 458 5.31 19.93 -15.25
CA LEU A 458 5.36 19.02 -14.11
C LEU A 458 6.00 17.67 -14.50
N HIS A 459 5.71 17.16 -15.70
CA HIS A 459 6.36 15.98 -16.22
C HIS A 459 7.88 16.19 -16.37
N ASN A 460 8.31 17.31 -16.95
CA ASN A 460 9.73 17.67 -17.10
C ASN A 460 10.45 17.76 -15.74
N LEU A 461 9.82 18.40 -14.74
CA LEU A 461 10.37 18.49 -13.39
C LEU A 461 10.54 17.11 -12.71
N LEU A 462 9.73 16.12 -13.09
CA LEU A 462 9.76 14.77 -12.53
C LEU A 462 10.63 13.78 -13.30
N GLN A 463 11.13 14.12 -14.50
CA GLN A 463 11.99 13.23 -15.28
C GLN A 463 13.26 12.80 -14.52
N SER A 464 13.84 13.70 -13.72
CA SER A 464 15.05 13.44 -12.92
C SER A 464 14.75 12.94 -11.50
N ALA A 465 13.47 12.76 -11.14
CA ALA A 465 13.07 12.32 -9.80
C ALA A 465 13.42 10.85 -9.56
N ASP A 466 13.81 10.49 -8.33
CA ASP A 466 13.98 9.09 -7.94
C ASP A 466 12.62 8.43 -7.62
N SER A 467 12.62 7.10 -7.47
CA SER A 467 11.41 6.33 -7.15
C SER A 467 10.78 6.77 -5.83
N LYS A 468 11.58 7.12 -4.82
CA LYS A 468 11.12 7.56 -3.50
C LYS A 468 10.37 8.89 -3.57
N THR A 469 10.84 9.81 -4.42
CA THR A 469 10.27 11.13 -4.67
C THR A 469 8.94 10.98 -5.41
N ARG A 470 8.88 10.14 -6.46
CA ARG A 470 7.63 9.82 -7.17
C ARG A 470 6.58 9.18 -6.25
N GLN A 471 6.97 8.18 -5.47
CA GLN A 471 6.08 7.53 -4.49
C GLN A 471 5.57 8.54 -3.44
N SER A 472 6.44 9.40 -2.92
CA SER A 472 6.06 10.41 -1.93
C SER A 472 5.11 11.46 -2.51
N LEU A 473 5.31 11.85 -3.77
CA LEU A 473 4.40 12.74 -4.49
C LEU A 473 3.03 12.09 -4.66
N LEU A 474 2.98 10.85 -5.18
CA LEU A 474 1.73 10.11 -5.38
C LEU A 474 0.92 9.98 -4.08
N LEU A 475 1.55 9.59 -2.96
CA LEU A 475 0.87 9.48 -1.65
C LEU A 475 0.27 10.81 -1.18
N ARG A 476 0.83 11.95 -1.60
CA ARG A 476 0.38 13.27 -1.16
C ARG A 476 -0.67 13.88 -2.07
N SER A 477 -0.65 13.52 -3.36
CA SER A 477 -1.52 14.08 -4.39
C SER A 477 -2.60 13.14 -4.91
N ALA A 478 -2.71 11.91 -4.37
CA ALA A 478 -3.63 10.89 -4.90
C ALA A 478 -5.09 11.39 -5.02
N LEU A 479 -5.57 12.22 -4.08
CA LEU A 479 -6.92 12.79 -4.10
C LEU A 479 -7.13 13.86 -5.19
N SER A 480 -6.05 14.37 -5.79
CA SER A 480 -6.09 15.40 -6.83
C SER A 480 -6.15 14.83 -8.25
N PHE A 481 -6.08 13.50 -8.40
CA PHE A 481 -6.31 12.82 -9.67
C PHE A 481 -7.81 12.67 -9.93
N THR A 482 -8.38 13.58 -10.70
CA THR A 482 -9.82 13.67 -10.97
C THR A 482 -10.17 13.86 -12.44
N ARG A 483 -9.18 14.05 -13.34
CA ARG A 483 -9.40 14.35 -14.75
C ARG A 483 -8.58 13.46 -15.68
N ALA A 484 -9.16 13.14 -16.84
CA ALA A 484 -8.57 12.31 -17.88
C ALA A 484 -7.16 12.77 -18.34
N SER A 485 -6.93 14.09 -18.41
CA SER A 485 -5.64 14.70 -18.79
C SER A 485 -4.49 14.26 -17.89
N GLN A 486 -4.75 13.89 -16.63
CA GLN A 486 -3.72 13.52 -15.65
C GLN A 486 -3.23 12.08 -15.81
N ALA A 487 -3.81 11.27 -16.72
CA ALA A 487 -3.49 9.86 -16.87
C ALA A 487 -2.00 9.59 -17.16
N GLY A 488 -1.37 10.40 -18.01
CA GLY A 488 0.07 10.27 -18.31
C GLY A 488 0.98 10.59 -17.12
N LEU A 489 0.57 11.55 -16.27
CA LEU A 489 1.26 11.85 -15.02
C LEU A 489 1.07 10.71 -14.01
N LEU A 490 -0.15 10.18 -13.89
CA LEU A 490 -0.45 9.04 -13.02
C LEU A 490 0.42 7.83 -13.38
N ASP A 491 0.49 7.46 -14.66
CA ASP A 491 1.36 6.39 -15.16
C ASP A 491 2.82 6.62 -14.76
N SER A 492 3.33 7.83 -15.00
CA SER A 492 4.71 8.19 -14.66
C SER A 492 5.02 8.06 -13.17
N LEU A 493 4.07 8.38 -12.28
CA LEU A 493 4.22 8.25 -10.84
C LEU A 493 4.06 6.82 -10.33
N LEU A 494 3.26 6.00 -11.02
CA LEU A 494 3.02 4.60 -10.67
C LEU A 494 4.20 3.67 -11.05
N ARG A 495 5.04 4.08 -12.00
CA ARG A 495 6.25 3.33 -12.39
C ARG A 495 7.22 3.13 -11.24
N GLY A 496 7.48 1.86 -10.89
CA GLY A 496 8.39 1.48 -9.81
C GLY A 496 7.83 1.77 -8.40
N THR A 497 6.51 1.82 -8.25
CA THR A 497 5.86 1.93 -6.94
C THR A 497 5.82 0.59 -6.19
N SER A 498 5.65 0.67 -4.87
CA SER A 498 5.41 -0.52 -4.04
C SER A 498 3.92 -0.87 -4.01
N SER A 499 3.59 -2.14 -3.73
CA SER A 499 2.19 -2.59 -3.59
C SER A 499 1.39 -1.78 -2.57
N SER A 500 1.98 -1.38 -1.44
CA SER A 500 1.29 -0.58 -0.43
C SER A 500 1.02 0.85 -0.90
N THR A 501 1.96 1.45 -1.65
CA THR A 501 1.77 2.76 -2.26
C THR A 501 0.68 2.75 -3.33
N LEU A 502 0.67 1.72 -4.18
CA LEU A 502 -0.36 1.52 -5.20
C LEU A 502 -1.74 1.44 -4.55
N LEU A 503 -1.94 0.57 -3.56
CA LEU A 503 -3.24 0.38 -2.92
C LEU A 503 -3.74 1.64 -2.22
N PHE A 504 -2.84 2.42 -1.60
CA PHE A 504 -3.20 3.73 -1.06
C PHE A 504 -3.68 4.68 -2.16
N ALA A 505 -2.97 4.75 -3.28
CA ALA A 505 -3.32 5.61 -4.40
C ALA A 505 -4.67 5.21 -5.02
N VAL A 506 -4.89 3.90 -5.26
CA VAL A 506 -6.16 3.35 -5.75
C VAL A 506 -7.30 3.74 -4.82
N GLN A 507 -7.17 3.54 -3.50
CA GLN A 507 -8.22 3.88 -2.53
C GLN A 507 -8.53 5.38 -2.54
N ALA A 508 -7.50 6.23 -2.60
CA ALA A 508 -7.69 7.68 -2.63
C ALA A 508 -8.35 8.14 -3.94
N ILE A 509 -7.92 7.62 -5.10
CA ILE A 509 -8.53 7.92 -6.40
C ILE A 509 -9.99 7.43 -6.44
N GLY A 510 -10.25 6.21 -5.96
CA GLY A 510 -11.60 5.65 -5.84
C GLY A 510 -12.50 6.50 -4.95
N ASN A 511 -12.02 6.96 -3.81
CA ASN A 511 -12.77 7.85 -2.93
C ASN A 511 -13.06 9.23 -3.55
N ALA A 512 -12.17 9.73 -4.42
CA ALA A 512 -12.30 11.05 -5.03
C ALA A 512 -13.14 11.06 -6.30
N THR A 513 -13.17 9.94 -7.04
CA THR A 513 -13.73 9.88 -8.40
C THR A 513 -14.73 8.76 -8.60
N SER A 514 -14.92 7.86 -7.64
CA SER A 514 -15.67 6.61 -7.84
C SER A 514 -15.21 5.80 -9.06
N PHE A 515 -13.93 5.97 -9.46
CA PHE A 515 -13.36 5.40 -10.69
C PHE A 515 -14.08 5.81 -11.99
N ASP A 516 -14.73 6.98 -12.01
CA ASP A 516 -15.48 7.47 -13.18
C ASP A 516 -14.58 8.00 -14.31
N VAL A 517 -13.25 7.92 -14.18
CA VAL A 517 -12.28 8.39 -15.19
C VAL A 517 -11.62 7.19 -15.89
N PRO A 518 -12.09 6.76 -17.09
CA PRO A 518 -11.58 5.56 -17.79
C PRO A 518 -10.09 5.60 -18.11
N GLN A 519 -9.53 6.78 -18.32
CA GLN A 519 -8.12 6.94 -18.67
C GLN A 519 -7.17 6.55 -17.52
N PHE A 520 -7.68 6.38 -16.30
CA PHE A 520 -6.89 5.88 -15.16
C PHE A 520 -6.84 4.36 -15.08
N ASP A 521 -7.71 3.65 -15.79
CA ASP A 521 -7.82 2.19 -15.69
C ASP A 521 -6.51 1.51 -16.09
N GLU A 522 -5.97 1.84 -17.28
CA GLU A 522 -4.74 1.24 -17.79
C GLU A 522 -3.51 1.51 -16.88
N PRO A 523 -3.22 2.76 -16.45
CA PRO A 523 -2.15 3.02 -15.49
C PRO A 523 -2.26 2.20 -14.20
N LEU A 524 -3.48 2.08 -13.63
CA LEU A 524 -3.71 1.34 -12.39
C LEU A 524 -3.54 -0.17 -12.57
N VAL A 525 -4.07 -0.73 -13.66
CA VAL A 525 -3.97 -2.15 -14.01
C VAL A 525 -2.53 -2.54 -14.31
N SER A 526 -1.84 -1.77 -15.17
CA SER A 526 -0.43 -1.99 -15.50
C SER A 526 0.47 -1.94 -14.25
N ALA A 527 0.24 -0.99 -13.35
CA ALA A 527 0.96 -0.91 -12.07
C ALA A 527 0.66 -2.10 -11.13
N ALA A 528 -0.59 -2.58 -11.12
CA ALA A 528 -0.97 -3.76 -10.35
C ALA A 528 -0.32 -5.04 -10.88
N HIS A 529 -0.18 -5.19 -12.19
CA HIS A 529 0.59 -6.29 -12.79
C HIS A 529 2.07 -6.22 -12.42
N ALA A 530 2.70 -5.04 -12.58
CA ALA A 530 4.12 -4.86 -12.24
C ALA A 530 4.43 -5.18 -10.76
N THR A 531 3.48 -4.94 -9.86
CA THR A 531 3.59 -5.19 -8.42
C THR A 531 2.96 -6.50 -7.96
N HIS A 532 2.51 -7.37 -8.89
CA HIS A 532 1.82 -8.64 -8.60
C HIS A 532 0.64 -8.47 -7.61
N SER A 533 -0.06 -7.34 -7.70
CA SER A 533 -1.07 -6.89 -6.73
C SER A 533 -2.49 -6.84 -7.31
N ILE A 534 -2.74 -7.51 -8.44
CA ILE A 534 -4.04 -7.50 -9.14
C ILE A 534 -5.21 -7.93 -8.24
N LEU A 535 -5.03 -8.95 -7.41
CA LEU A 535 -6.07 -9.41 -6.46
C LEU A 535 -6.36 -8.36 -5.38
N ASN A 536 -5.34 -7.61 -4.95
CA ASN A 536 -5.54 -6.54 -3.97
C ASN A 536 -6.20 -5.31 -4.62
N LEU A 537 -5.86 -5.00 -5.88
CA LEU A 537 -6.57 -3.99 -6.67
C LEU A 537 -8.06 -4.32 -6.75
N ARG A 538 -8.39 -5.56 -7.16
CA ARG A 538 -9.78 -6.04 -7.23
C ARG A 538 -10.54 -5.90 -5.91
N LYS A 539 -9.91 -6.22 -4.78
CA LYS A 539 -10.51 -6.05 -3.44
C LYS A 539 -10.85 -4.59 -3.15
N VAL A 540 -9.94 -3.65 -3.46
CA VAL A 540 -10.17 -2.22 -3.21
C VAL A 540 -11.26 -1.67 -4.13
N VAL A 541 -11.18 -1.95 -5.44
CA VAL A 541 -12.19 -1.47 -6.41
C VAL A 541 -13.57 -2.09 -6.13
N GLY A 542 -13.60 -3.35 -5.67
CA GLY A 542 -14.83 -4.05 -5.26
C GLY A 542 -15.59 -3.37 -4.11
N LEU A 543 -14.95 -2.53 -3.30
CA LEU A 543 -15.62 -1.77 -2.23
C LEU A 543 -16.45 -0.57 -2.75
N HIS A 544 -16.27 -0.16 -4.01
CA HIS A 544 -16.96 0.98 -4.60
C HIS A 544 -18.09 0.50 -5.51
N GLU A 545 -19.34 0.87 -5.21
CA GLU A 545 -20.53 0.52 -6.01
C GLU A 545 -20.82 1.64 -7.03
N SER A 546 -20.09 1.65 -8.15
CA SER A 546 -20.27 2.61 -9.25
C SER A 546 -20.03 1.96 -10.61
N GLU A 547 -20.58 2.55 -11.68
CA GLU A 547 -20.32 2.10 -13.05
C GLU A 547 -18.83 2.18 -13.41
N GLY A 548 -18.12 3.21 -12.93
CA GLY A 548 -16.68 3.34 -13.10
C GLY A 548 -15.89 2.22 -12.43
N ALA A 549 -16.27 1.81 -11.22
CA ALA A 549 -15.64 0.71 -10.51
C ALA A 549 -15.93 -0.63 -11.20
N ASP A 550 -17.15 -0.85 -11.68
CA ASP A 550 -17.54 -2.06 -12.40
C ASP A 550 -16.76 -2.22 -13.72
N ARG A 551 -16.59 -1.11 -14.46
CA ARG A 551 -15.75 -1.06 -15.67
C ARG A 551 -14.30 -1.42 -15.34
N LEU A 552 -13.70 -0.80 -14.33
CA LEU A 552 -12.32 -1.09 -13.92
C LEU A 552 -12.16 -2.52 -13.39
N LEU A 553 -13.15 -3.07 -12.69
CA LEU A 553 -13.14 -4.48 -12.30
C LEU A 553 -13.15 -5.39 -13.52
N ALA A 554 -13.99 -5.11 -14.51
CA ALA A 554 -14.07 -5.89 -15.73
C ALA A 554 -12.73 -5.91 -16.50
N THR A 555 -11.98 -4.80 -16.55
CA THR A 555 -10.64 -4.79 -17.21
C THR A 555 -9.59 -5.61 -16.45
N THR A 556 -9.77 -5.84 -15.16
CA THR A 556 -8.87 -6.71 -14.37
C THR A 556 -9.23 -8.19 -14.44
N LEU A 557 -10.40 -8.54 -15.01
CA LEU A 557 -10.95 -9.89 -15.01
C LEU A 557 -10.92 -10.48 -16.43
N THR A 558 -10.73 -11.79 -16.50
CA THR A 558 -10.87 -12.57 -17.72
C THR A 558 -12.02 -13.57 -17.57
N ILE A 559 -12.56 -14.07 -18.68
CA ILE A 559 -13.64 -15.07 -18.66
C ILE A 559 -13.09 -16.50 -18.39
N GLN A 560 -12.27 -16.63 -17.35
CA GLN A 560 -11.68 -17.90 -16.89
C GLN A 560 -12.31 -18.34 -15.57
N SER A 561 -12.29 -19.66 -15.29
CA SER A 561 -12.97 -20.23 -14.12
C SER A 561 -12.52 -19.63 -12.78
N GLU A 562 -11.25 -19.22 -12.65
CA GLU A 562 -10.73 -18.59 -11.42
C GLU A 562 -11.30 -17.20 -11.18
N ASP A 563 -11.33 -16.36 -12.21
CA ASP A 563 -11.81 -14.98 -12.15
C ASP A 563 -13.33 -14.91 -11.94
N VAL A 564 -14.06 -15.82 -12.59
CA VAL A 564 -15.51 -15.98 -12.41
C VAL A 564 -15.83 -16.46 -10.98
N ARG A 565 -15.04 -17.39 -10.43
CA ARG A 565 -15.18 -17.82 -9.03
C ARG A 565 -14.88 -16.67 -8.06
N TRP A 566 -13.86 -15.86 -8.34
CA TRP A 566 -13.56 -14.67 -7.56
C TRP A 566 -14.73 -13.67 -7.57
N LEU A 567 -15.32 -13.40 -8.73
CA LEU A 567 -16.48 -12.51 -8.90
C LEU A 567 -17.66 -12.99 -8.05
N SER A 568 -17.95 -14.30 -8.07
CA SER A 568 -19.01 -14.93 -7.29
C SER A 568 -18.84 -14.74 -5.78
N GLN A 569 -17.63 -14.96 -5.28
CA GLN A 569 -17.30 -14.95 -3.84
C GLN A 569 -17.11 -13.54 -3.29
N SER A 570 -16.62 -12.60 -4.09
CA SER A 570 -16.14 -11.30 -3.61
C SER A 570 -17.17 -10.17 -3.72
N ILE A 571 -18.10 -10.26 -4.67
CA ILE A 571 -19.20 -9.31 -4.79
C ILE A 571 -20.44 -9.95 -4.20
N SER A 572 -21.09 -9.32 -3.21
CA SER A 572 -22.28 -9.88 -2.58
C SER A 572 -23.57 -9.51 -3.32
N GLU A 573 -23.65 -8.28 -3.84
CA GLU A 573 -24.84 -7.73 -4.49
C GLU A 573 -25.15 -8.45 -5.82
N PRO A 574 -26.36 -9.04 -5.99
CA PRO A 574 -26.72 -9.77 -7.20
C PRO A 574 -26.76 -8.93 -8.47
N GLN A 575 -27.32 -7.71 -8.43
CA GLN A 575 -27.44 -6.85 -9.62
C GLN A 575 -26.05 -6.46 -10.17
N ARG A 576 -25.13 -6.11 -9.26
CA ARG A 576 -23.76 -5.74 -9.62
C ARG A 576 -22.97 -6.92 -10.19
N LYS A 577 -23.12 -8.12 -9.60
CA LYS A 577 -22.55 -9.35 -10.15
C LYS A 577 -23.01 -9.61 -11.59
N ALA A 578 -24.30 -9.46 -11.84
CA ALA A 578 -24.87 -9.62 -13.17
C ALA A 578 -24.29 -8.60 -14.17
N ARG A 579 -24.15 -7.33 -13.77
CA ARG A 579 -23.59 -6.26 -14.60
C ARG A 579 -22.14 -6.52 -15.00
N VAL A 580 -21.26 -6.83 -14.04
CA VAL A 580 -19.84 -7.13 -14.31
C VAL A 580 -19.71 -8.38 -15.17
N LEU A 581 -20.52 -9.42 -14.91
CA LEU A 581 -20.55 -10.63 -15.74
C LEU A 581 -21.02 -10.35 -17.18
N ALA A 582 -22.04 -9.50 -17.35
CA ALA A 582 -22.54 -9.11 -18.66
C ALA A 582 -21.48 -8.39 -19.49
N GLU A 583 -20.74 -7.44 -18.88
CA GLU A 583 -19.61 -6.76 -19.53
C GLU A 583 -18.50 -7.74 -19.93
N LEU A 584 -18.15 -8.69 -19.04
CA LEU A 584 -17.16 -9.72 -19.36
C LEU A 584 -17.58 -10.58 -20.55
N ILE A 585 -18.86 -10.98 -20.63
CA ILE A 585 -19.40 -11.75 -21.76
C ILE A 585 -19.41 -10.89 -23.03
N HIS A 586 -19.73 -9.60 -22.91
CA HIS A 586 -19.79 -8.68 -24.04
C HIS A 586 -18.43 -8.57 -24.75
N VAL A 587 -17.35 -8.34 -23.99
CA VAL A 587 -15.98 -8.17 -24.55
C VAL A 587 -15.29 -9.49 -24.91
N SER A 588 -15.87 -10.63 -24.53
CA SER A 588 -15.28 -11.95 -24.75
C SER A 588 -15.63 -12.56 -26.12
N SER A 589 -14.68 -13.32 -26.66
CA SER A 589 -14.91 -14.11 -27.86
C SER A 589 -15.73 -15.37 -27.57
N ASP A 590 -16.47 -15.85 -28.57
CA ASP A 590 -17.28 -17.07 -28.46
C ASP A 590 -16.45 -18.30 -28.06
N HIS A 591 -15.17 -18.36 -28.46
CA HIS A 591 -14.26 -19.43 -28.06
C HIS A 591 -13.97 -19.42 -26.56
N GLN A 592 -13.70 -18.23 -25.99
CA GLN A 592 -13.44 -18.11 -24.56
C GLN A 592 -14.68 -18.42 -23.71
N ILE A 593 -15.86 -18.01 -24.18
CA ILE A 593 -17.14 -18.34 -23.54
C ILE A 593 -17.37 -19.86 -23.52
N LYS A 594 -17.13 -20.55 -24.65
CA LYS A 594 -17.23 -22.01 -24.72
C LYS A 594 -16.27 -22.70 -23.75
N GLN A 595 -15.00 -22.27 -23.74
CA GLN A 595 -14.02 -22.81 -22.80
C GLN A 595 -14.42 -22.60 -21.34
N LEU A 596 -15.00 -21.44 -20.99
CA LEU A 596 -15.51 -21.22 -19.65
C LEU A 596 -16.61 -22.22 -19.31
N VAL A 597 -17.61 -22.38 -20.18
CA VAL A 597 -18.76 -23.27 -19.92
C VAL A 597 -18.30 -24.73 -19.77
N GLU A 598 -17.39 -25.19 -20.62
CA GLU A 598 -16.83 -26.55 -20.54
C GLU A 598 -16.03 -26.79 -19.26
N ASN A 599 -15.35 -25.75 -18.75
CA ASN A 599 -14.51 -25.82 -17.56
C ASN A 599 -15.17 -25.23 -16.30
N ALA A 600 -16.43 -24.80 -16.39
CA ALA A 600 -17.15 -24.19 -15.29
C ALA A 600 -17.43 -25.26 -14.25
N SER A 601 -16.89 -25.09 -13.05
CA SER A 601 -17.29 -25.88 -11.89
C SER A 601 -18.77 -25.66 -11.61
N ALA A 602 -19.50 -26.71 -11.24
CA ALA A 602 -20.94 -26.67 -10.92
C ALA A 602 -21.34 -25.63 -9.83
N ASP A 603 -20.38 -25.02 -9.15
CA ASP A 603 -20.56 -24.06 -8.06
C ASP A 603 -20.95 -22.65 -8.51
N PHE A 604 -20.92 -22.31 -9.81
CA PHE A 604 -21.34 -20.98 -10.29
C PHE A 604 -22.29 -21.04 -11.49
N ASP A 605 -23.55 -20.69 -11.25
CA ASP A 605 -24.57 -20.62 -12.29
C ASP A 605 -24.57 -19.24 -12.99
N LEU A 606 -23.94 -19.22 -14.16
CA LEU A 606 -23.83 -18.04 -15.03
C LEU A 606 -25.21 -17.52 -15.47
N LEU A 607 -26.14 -18.43 -15.79
CA LEU A 607 -27.47 -18.08 -16.27
C LEU A 607 -28.32 -17.52 -15.13
N ALA A 608 -28.28 -18.15 -13.95
CA ALA A 608 -28.98 -17.65 -12.77
C ALA A 608 -28.47 -16.26 -12.36
N THR A 609 -27.16 -16.01 -12.48
CA THR A 609 -26.57 -14.70 -12.16
C THR A 609 -27.12 -13.59 -13.06
N LEU A 610 -27.21 -13.83 -14.38
CA LEU A 610 -27.78 -12.85 -15.32
C LEU A 610 -29.31 -12.75 -15.22
N ALA A 611 -29.99 -13.84 -14.82
CA ALA A 611 -31.45 -13.89 -14.71
C ALA A 611 -32.02 -12.96 -13.61
N VAL A 612 -31.18 -12.35 -12.77
CA VAL A 612 -31.58 -11.28 -11.83
C VAL A 612 -32.30 -10.14 -12.54
N ASP A 613 -31.88 -9.81 -13.76
CA ASP A 613 -32.59 -8.89 -14.66
C ASP A 613 -32.49 -9.39 -16.11
N SER A 614 -33.39 -10.31 -16.45
CA SER A 614 -33.34 -11.03 -17.72
C SER A 614 -33.50 -10.14 -18.96
N LEU A 615 -34.20 -9.00 -18.83
CA LEU A 615 -34.42 -8.08 -19.96
C LEU A 615 -33.17 -7.22 -20.21
N THR A 616 -32.59 -6.64 -19.15
CA THR A 616 -31.37 -5.83 -19.27
C THR A 616 -30.20 -6.65 -19.83
N TYR A 617 -30.09 -7.92 -19.45
CA TYR A 617 -28.99 -8.81 -19.85
C TYR A 617 -29.37 -9.82 -20.93
N ALA A 618 -30.43 -9.56 -21.70
CA ALA A 618 -30.96 -10.49 -22.69
C ALA A 618 -29.94 -10.92 -23.76
N LEU A 619 -29.09 -10.00 -24.22
CA LEU A 619 -28.08 -10.29 -25.25
C LEU A 619 -26.94 -11.18 -24.72
N PRO A 620 -26.29 -10.87 -23.57
CA PRO A 620 -25.36 -11.80 -22.91
C PRO A 620 -25.98 -13.17 -22.62
N MET A 621 -27.22 -13.22 -22.10
CA MET A 621 -27.92 -14.48 -21.83
C MET A 621 -28.14 -15.29 -23.11
N THR A 622 -28.53 -14.64 -24.21
CA THR A 622 -28.72 -15.31 -25.50
C THR A 622 -27.41 -15.86 -26.07
N ARG A 623 -26.31 -15.11 -25.95
CA ARG A 623 -24.97 -15.61 -26.35
C ARG A 623 -24.56 -16.81 -25.51
N LEU A 624 -24.77 -16.78 -24.19
CA LEU A 624 -24.49 -17.93 -23.33
C LEU A 624 -25.34 -19.13 -23.72
N LEU A 625 -26.67 -18.99 -23.81
CA LEU A 625 -27.58 -20.08 -24.17
C LEU A 625 -27.24 -20.72 -25.52
N GLY A 626 -26.79 -19.93 -26.50
CA GLY A 626 -26.43 -20.42 -27.84
C GLY A 626 -25.05 -21.09 -27.95
N LEU A 627 -24.12 -20.78 -27.04
CA LEU A 627 -22.74 -21.28 -27.10
C LEU A 627 -22.43 -22.33 -26.03
N ALA A 628 -23.16 -22.29 -24.91
CA ALA A 628 -22.98 -23.20 -23.79
C ALA A 628 -23.61 -24.57 -24.07
N SER A 629 -23.01 -25.64 -23.53
CA SER A 629 -23.60 -26.98 -23.42
C SER A 629 -24.70 -27.00 -22.34
N VAL A 630 -25.70 -26.14 -22.48
CA VAL A 630 -26.86 -26.02 -21.60
C VAL A 630 -27.73 -27.28 -21.74
N SER A 631 -28.38 -27.75 -20.68
CA SER A 631 -29.37 -28.83 -20.82
C SER A 631 -30.63 -28.33 -21.53
N ASP A 632 -31.43 -29.24 -22.09
CA ASP A 632 -32.68 -28.85 -22.75
C ASP A 632 -33.66 -28.23 -21.72
N GLU A 633 -33.64 -28.70 -20.47
CA GLU A 633 -34.43 -28.17 -19.37
C GLU A 633 -34.02 -26.74 -18.99
N GLN A 634 -32.72 -26.46 -18.93
CA GLN A 634 -32.22 -25.12 -18.65
C GLN A 634 -32.52 -24.15 -19.82
N LEU A 635 -32.41 -24.62 -21.07
CA LEU A 635 -32.79 -23.83 -22.24
C LEU A 635 -34.29 -23.51 -22.24
N SER A 636 -35.13 -24.46 -21.81
CA SER A 636 -36.57 -24.20 -21.64
C SER A 636 -36.83 -23.20 -20.51
N SER A 637 -36.22 -23.40 -19.34
CA SER A 637 -36.42 -22.56 -18.16
C SER A 637 -36.02 -21.10 -18.39
N TYR A 638 -34.81 -20.87 -18.90
CA TYR A 638 -34.30 -19.51 -19.14
C TYR A 638 -34.65 -18.98 -20.52
N GLY A 639 -34.44 -19.78 -21.57
CA GLY A 639 -34.62 -19.35 -22.96
C GLY A 639 -36.08 -19.10 -23.33
N SER A 640 -36.97 -20.07 -23.09
CA SER A 640 -38.40 -19.89 -23.39
C SER A 640 -39.05 -18.82 -22.50
N SER A 641 -38.57 -18.66 -21.25
CA SER A 641 -39.03 -17.58 -20.36
C SER A 641 -38.61 -16.20 -20.85
N LEU A 642 -37.34 -16.04 -21.25
CA LEU A 642 -36.81 -14.80 -21.81
C LEU A 642 -37.52 -14.45 -23.13
N LEU A 643 -37.75 -15.42 -24.02
CA LEU A 643 -38.48 -15.20 -25.28
C LEU A 643 -39.89 -14.64 -25.09
N ARG A 644 -40.59 -15.02 -24.01
CA ARG A 644 -41.93 -14.50 -23.73
C ARG A 644 -41.93 -13.06 -23.25
N GLN A 645 -40.81 -12.56 -22.74
CA GLN A 645 -40.67 -11.21 -22.21
C GLN A 645 -40.11 -10.24 -23.25
N LEU A 646 -39.31 -10.73 -24.19
CA LEU A 646 -38.70 -9.92 -25.24
C LEU A 646 -39.72 -9.45 -26.29
N SER A 647 -39.52 -8.22 -26.76
CA SER A 647 -40.19 -7.71 -27.95
C SER A 647 -39.60 -8.36 -29.20
N PRO A 648 -40.39 -8.59 -30.26
CA PRO A 648 -39.88 -9.08 -31.54
C PRO A 648 -38.82 -8.17 -32.20
N GLU A 649 -38.75 -6.91 -31.79
CA GLU A 649 -37.78 -5.92 -32.27
C GLU A 649 -36.42 -6.00 -31.53
N ASP A 650 -36.37 -6.70 -30.39
CA ASP A 650 -35.14 -6.81 -29.60
C ASP A 650 -34.08 -7.63 -30.33
N THR A 651 -32.84 -7.14 -30.32
CA THR A 651 -31.70 -7.78 -30.99
C THR A 651 -31.45 -9.21 -30.52
N ALA A 652 -31.81 -9.52 -29.28
CA ALA A 652 -31.71 -10.85 -28.67
C ALA A 652 -32.82 -11.82 -29.11
N TYR A 653 -33.99 -11.31 -29.54
CA TYR A 653 -35.17 -12.15 -29.82
C TYR A 653 -34.89 -13.17 -30.92
N ARG A 654 -34.45 -12.69 -32.10
CA ARG A 654 -34.21 -13.54 -33.26
C ARG A 654 -33.21 -14.68 -32.99
N PRO A 655 -31.97 -14.43 -32.52
CA PRO A 655 -31.01 -15.52 -32.27
C PRO A 655 -31.51 -16.50 -31.21
N LEU A 656 -32.17 -16.03 -30.15
CA LEU A 656 -32.73 -16.90 -29.12
C LEU A 656 -33.86 -17.78 -29.65
N ALA A 657 -34.77 -17.20 -30.44
CA ALA A 657 -35.92 -17.90 -31.01
C ALA A 657 -35.48 -19.03 -31.96
N LEU A 658 -34.51 -18.75 -32.84
CA LEU A 658 -33.95 -19.76 -33.73
C LEU A 658 -33.28 -20.89 -32.95
N HIS A 659 -32.54 -20.56 -31.88
CA HIS A 659 -31.88 -21.55 -31.05
C HIS A 659 -32.90 -22.45 -30.32
N VAL A 660 -33.92 -21.86 -29.69
CA VAL A 660 -35.01 -22.58 -28.99
C VAL A 660 -35.77 -23.50 -29.95
N ILE A 661 -36.13 -23.02 -31.15
CA ILE A 661 -36.78 -23.86 -32.17
C ILE A 661 -35.89 -25.04 -32.54
N SER A 662 -34.63 -24.77 -32.92
CA SER A 662 -33.74 -25.82 -33.44
C SER A 662 -33.51 -26.95 -32.45
N ARG A 663 -33.50 -26.66 -31.14
CA ARG A 663 -33.11 -27.61 -30.11
C ARG A 663 -34.30 -28.22 -29.35
N LEU A 664 -35.35 -27.45 -29.05
CA LEU A 664 -36.48 -27.90 -28.23
C LEU A 664 -37.69 -28.39 -29.02
N GLN A 665 -37.74 -28.18 -30.35
CA GLN A 665 -38.89 -28.59 -31.17
C GLN A 665 -39.27 -30.08 -31.06
N GLY A 666 -38.31 -30.97 -30.77
CA GLY A 666 -38.58 -32.41 -30.62
C GLY A 666 -39.23 -32.80 -29.29
N ASN A 667 -39.24 -31.91 -28.30
CA ASN A 667 -39.65 -32.19 -26.93
C ASN A 667 -40.89 -31.36 -26.54
N SER A 668 -42.05 -32.00 -26.49
CA SER A 668 -43.34 -31.35 -26.19
C SER A 668 -43.50 -30.94 -24.74
N GLU A 669 -42.76 -31.55 -23.82
CA GLU A 669 -42.80 -31.18 -22.39
C GLU A 669 -42.08 -29.86 -22.14
N LEU A 670 -41.00 -29.62 -22.88
CA LEU A 670 -40.14 -28.45 -22.70
C LEU A 670 -40.53 -27.25 -23.57
N LEU A 671 -41.20 -27.48 -24.69
CA LEU A 671 -41.74 -26.45 -25.55
C LEU A 671 -43.10 -26.90 -26.05
N ASP A 672 -44.17 -26.20 -25.69
CA ASP A 672 -45.52 -26.55 -26.14
C ASP A 672 -45.79 -26.13 -27.60
N ASP A 673 -46.79 -26.75 -28.24
CA ASP A 673 -47.08 -26.52 -29.66
C ASP A 673 -47.58 -25.10 -29.97
N ARG A 674 -48.25 -24.45 -29.01
CA ARG A 674 -48.73 -23.07 -29.19
C ARG A 674 -47.58 -22.09 -29.16
N ALA A 675 -46.65 -22.25 -28.23
CA ALA A 675 -45.44 -21.46 -28.09
C ALA A 675 -44.51 -21.65 -29.29
N LEU A 676 -44.35 -22.89 -29.78
CA LEU A 676 -43.62 -23.16 -31.02
C LEU A 676 -44.23 -22.41 -32.20
N LEU A 677 -45.54 -22.53 -32.41
CA LEU A 677 -46.24 -21.85 -33.49
C LEU A 677 -46.11 -20.33 -33.37
N GLN A 678 -46.39 -19.77 -32.20
CA GLN A 678 -46.30 -18.33 -31.94
C GLN A 678 -44.89 -17.79 -32.22
N THR A 679 -43.85 -18.52 -31.83
CA THR A 679 -42.45 -18.13 -32.06
C THR A 679 -42.14 -18.11 -33.56
N VAL A 680 -42.58 -19.13 -34.29
CA VAL A 680 -42.41 -19.21 -35.76
C VAL A 680 -43.17 -18.08 -36.45
N GLU A 681 -44.44 -17.84 -36.07
CA GLU A 681 -45.25 -16.78 -36.67
C GLU A 681 -44.66 -15.38 -36.41
N THR A 682 -44.10 -15.16 -35.22
CA THR A 682 -43.44 -13.91 -34.87
C THR A 682 -42.20 -13.68 -35.75
N LEU A 683 -41.35 -14.70 -35.92
CA LEU A 683 -40.19 -14.61 -36.82
C LEU A 683 -40.60 -14.38 -38.28
N VAL A 684 -41.70 -14.98 -38.73
CA VAL A 684 -42.26 -14.75 -40.08
C VAL A 684 -42.79 -13.32 -40.23
N ALA A 685 -43.41 -12.77 -39.19
CA ALA A 685 -43.92 -11.40 -39.16
C ALA A 685 -42.78 -10.36 -39.21
N THR A 686 -41.68 -10.60 -38.48
CA THR A 686 -40.51 -9.72 -38.40
C THR A 686 -39.50 -9.91 -39.54
N GLY A 687 -39.80 -10.76 -40.52
CA GLY A 687 -39.01 -10.91 -41.75
C GLY A 687 -37.90 -11.96 -41.69
N SER A 688 -37.80 -12.73 -40.61
CA SER A 688 -36.83 -13.84 -40.43
C SER A 688 -37.46 -15.22 -40.67
N GLY A 689 -38.51 -15.30 -41.47
CA GLY A 689 -39.26 -16.55 -41.62
C GLY A 689 -38.52 -17.63 -42.42
N ARG A 690 -37.55 -17.26 -43.27
CA ARG A 690 -36.68 -18.24 -43.96
C ARG A 690 -35.85 -19.03 -42.95
N GLU A 691 -35.20 -18.33 -42.01
CA GLU A 691 -34.40 -18.90 -40.95
C GLU A 691 -35.27 -19.67 -39.94
N ALA A 692 -36.48 -19.20 -39.68
CA ALA A 692 -37.46 -19.91 -38.85
C ALA A 692 -37.80 -21.28 -39.43
N ILE A 693 -38.12 -21.34 -40.74
CA ILE A 693 -38.37 -22.60 -41.46
C ILE A 693 -37.13 -23.48 -41.45
N ASP A 694 -35.96 -22.91 -41.70
CA ASP A 694 -34.71 -23.66 -41.65
C ASP A 694 -34.40 -24.21 -40.26
N SER A 695 -34.82 -23.54 -39.18
CA SER A 695 -34.63 -24.04 -37.82
C SER A 695 -35.67 -25.11 -37.48
N LEU A 696 -36.93 -24.89 -37.87
CA LEU A 696 -38.07 -25.79 -37.67
C LEU A 696 -37.90 -27.15 -38.36
N PHE A 697 -37.11 -27.19 -39.43
CA PHE A 697 -36.77 -28.44 -40.13
C PHE A 697 -35.27 -28.73 -40.05
N SER A 698 -34.51 -28.26 -39.05
CA SER A 698 -33.04 -28.44 -39.01
C SER A 698 -32.57 -29.90 -38.85
N GLY A 699 -31.41 -30.24 -39.44
CA GLY A 699 -30.99 -31.58 -39.92
C GLY A 699 -30.73 -32.73 -38.94
N ARG A 700 -31.38 -32.76 -37.78
CA ARG A 700 -31.51 -33.96 -36.91
C ARG A 700 -32.91 -34.05 -36.30
N THR A 701 -33.94 -33.82 -37.11
CA THR A 701 -35.32 -33.92 -36.66
C THR A 701 -35.66 -35.37 -36.33
N SER A 702 -36.04 -35.62 -35.07
CA SER A 702 -36.79 -36.82 -34.71
C SER A 702 -38.13 -36.82 -35.44
N ASP A 703 -38.76 -38.00 -35.58
CA ASP A 703 -40.11 -38.10 -36.14
C ASP A 703 -41.10 -37.19 -35.40
N THR A 704 -40.93 -37.06 -34.08
CA THR A 704 -41.72 -36.15 -33.24
C THR A 704 -41.55 -34.68 -33.65
N ALA A 705 -40.33 -34.22 -33.93
CA ALA A 705 -40.08 -32.85 -34.37
C ALA A 705 -40.74 -32.57 -35.73
N VAL A 706 -40.68 -33.54 -36.66
CA VAL A 706 -41.33 -33.40 -37.97
C VAL A 706 -42.84 -33.34 -37.85
N SER A 707 -43.47 -34.26 -37.11
CA SER A 707 -44.92 -34.24 -36.90
C SER A 707 -45.38 -32.94 -36.24
N ARG A 708 -44.62 -32.40 -35.29
CA ARG A 708 -44.92 -31.11 -34.65
C ARG A 708 -44.77 -29.92 -35.60
N ALA A 709 -43.74 -29.92 -36.46
CA ALA A 709 -43.58 -28.90 -37.50
C ALA A 709 -44.73 -28.94 -38.52
N LEU A 710 -45.20 -30.14 -38.90
CA LEU A 710 -46.36 -30.32 -39.77
C LEU A 710 -47.66 -29.86 -39.10
N TYR A 711 -47.83 -30.15 -37.82
CA TYR A 711 -48.95 -29.65 -37.02
C TYR A 711 -48.94 -28.11 -36.93
N ALA A 712 -47.77 -27.50 -36.73
CA ALA A 712 -47.61 -26.04 -36.77
C ALA A 712 -47.95 -25.45 -38.16
N TYR A 713 -47.62 -26.15 -39.26
CA TYR A 713 -48.04 -25.75 -40.60
C TYR A 713 -49.57 -25.78 -40.76
N ASP A 714 -50.25 -26.81 -40.25
CA ASP A 714 -51.70 -26.93 -40.40
C ASP A 714 -52.44 -25.75 -39.74
N LEU A 715 -52.05 -25.43 -38.50
CA LEU A 715 -52.62 -24.33 -37.71
C LEU A 715 -52.13 -22.93 -38.09
N GLY A 716 -51.00 -22.82 -38.78
CA GLY A 716 -50.35 -21.55 -39.02
C GLY A 716 -51.02 -20.65 -40.06
N SER A 717 -50.66 -19.36 -40.00
CA SER A 717 -51.16 -18.30 -40.88
C SER A 717 -50.77 -18.48 -42.35
N GLN A 718 -51.52 -17.82 -43.24
CA GLN A 718 -51.25 -17.84 -44.68
C GLN A 718 -49.86 -17.28 -45.04
N ARG A 719 -49.34 -16.34 -44.25
CA ARG A 719 -47.99 -15.79 -44.43
C ARG A 719 -46.92 -16.85 -44.16
N PHE A 720 -47.07 -17.63 -43.08
CA PHE A 720 -46.17 -18.75 -42.78
C PHE A 720 -46.25 -19.81 -43.87
N LYS A 721 -47.46 -20.21 -44.27
CA LYS A 721 -47.69 -21.19 -45.35
C LYS A 721 -47.03 -20.77 -46.66
N SER A 722 -47.21 -19.51 -47.08
CA SER A 722 -46.60 -18.97 -48.31
C SER A 722 -45.07 -18.98 -48.27
N GLN A 723 -44.46 -18.60 -47.15
CA GLN A 723 -43.01 -18.66 -47.00
C GLN A 723 -42.48 -20.09 -47.01
N LEU A 724 -43.19 -21.02 -46.37
CA LEU A 724 -42.85 -22.44 -46.41
C LEU A 724 -42.93 -22.99 -47.83
N HIS A 725 -44.01 -22.69 -48.55
CA HIS A 725 -44.21 -23.11 -49.95
C HIS A 725 -43.10 -22.61 -50.87
N SER A 726 -42.56 -21.41 -50.63
CA SER A 726 -41.41 -20.90 -51.37
C SER A 726 -40.13 -21.75 -51.22
N ARG A 727 -40.06 -22.60 -50.18
CA ARG A 727 -38.92 -23.47 -49.84
C ARG A 727 -39.30 -24.96 -49.78
N ILE A 728 -40.35 -25.36 -50.48
CA ILE A 728 -40.91 -26.71 -50.39
C ILE A 728 -39.87 -27.81 -50.69
N ASP A 729 -38.96 -27.58 -51.63
CA ASP A 729 -37.89 -28.50 -52.02
C ASP A 729 -36.90 -28.79 -50.87
N LEU A 730 -36.56 -27.76 -50.09
CA LEU A 730 -35.72 -27.89 -48.91
C LEU A 730 -36.47 -28.56 -47.77
N VAL A 731 -37.68 -28.11 -47.45
CA VAL A 731 -38.50 -28.67 -46.36
C VAL A 731 -38.75 -30.15 -46.59
N THR A 732 -39.24 -30.51 -47.77
CA THR A 732 -39.46 -31.92 -48.14
C THR A 732 -38.17 -32.72 -48.14
N GLY A 733 -37.05 -32.14 -48.61
CA GLY A 733 -35.75 -32.81 -48.55
C GLY A 733 -35.34 -33.20 -47.12
N ARG A 734 -35.62 -32.34 -46.14
CA ARG A 734 -35.29 -32.59 -44.73
C ARG A 734 -36.27 -33.56 -44.04
N ILE A 735 -37.56 -33.49 -44.38
CA ILE A 735 -38.55 -34.50 -43.96
C ILE A 735 -38.13 -35.90 -44.46
N LEU A 736 -37.64 -36.00 -45.70
CA LEU A 736 -37.20 -37.29 -46.24
C LEU A 736 -35.90 -37.80 -45.59
N GLN A 737 -35.05 -36.90 -45.09
CA GLN A 737 -33.84 -37.28 -44.35
C GLN A 737 -34.14 -37.91 -42.99
N SER A 738 -35.22 -37.49 -42.29
CA SER A 738 -35.67 -38.16 -41.06
C SER A 738 -36.33 -39.52 -41.34
N GLY A 739 -36.86 -39.69 -42.55
CA GLY A 739 -37.53 -40.91 -42.99
C GLY A 739 -39.06 -40.82 -42.89
N LEU A 740 -39.75 -41.71 -43.61
CA LEU A 740 -41.21 -41.75 -43.65
C LEU A 740 -41.82 -42.73 -42.63
N ALA A 741 -41.02 -43.59 -42.01
CA ALA A 741 -41.55 -44.71 -41.22
C ALA A 741 -42.22 -44.27 -39.89
N GLY A 742 -41.73 -43.21 -39.25
CA GLY A 742 -42.28 -42.70 -38.00
C GLY A 742 -43.40 -41.67 -38.14
N LEU A 743 -43.81 -41.34 -39.38
CA LEU A 743 -44.86 -40.37 -39.65
C LEU A 743 -46.26 -41.01 -39.66
N SER A 744 -47.24 -40.26 -39.18
CA SER A 744 -48.63 -40.69 -39.09
C SER A 744 -49.41 -40.44 -40.38
N LYS A 745 -50.60 -41.05 -40.53
CA LYS A 745 -51.51 -40.77 -41.66
C LYS A 745 -51.87 -39.28 -41.80
N PRO A 746 -52.17 -38.53 -40.71
CA PRO A 746 -52.32 -37.07 -40.77
C PRO A 746 -51.09 -36.36 -41.34
N ASP A 747 -49.87 -36.74 -40.93
CA ASP A 747 -48.63 -36.13 -41.43
C ASP A 747 -48.50 -36.28 -42.94
N PHE A 748 -48.79 -37.47 -43.49
CA PHE A 748 -48.79 -37.70 -44.93
C PHE A 748 -49.82 -36.84 -45.67
N ARG A 749 -51.00 -36.61 -45.08
CA ARG A 749 -52.00 -35.71 -45.67
C ARG A 749 -51.52 -34.27 -45.68
N THR A 750 -50.91 -33.80 -44.59
CA THR A 750 -50.35 -32.45 -44.49
C THR A 750 -49.24 -32.24 -45.52
N ILE A 751 -48.33 -33.21 -45.67
CA ILE A 751 -47.27 -33.16 -46.69
C ILE A 751 -47.89 -33.14 -48.10
N ALA A 752 -48.89 -34.00 -48.38
CA ALA A 752 -49.60 -34.00 -49.66
C ALA A 752 -50.25 -32.63 -49.96
N GLU A 753 -50.85 -31.99 -48.97
CA GLU A 753 -51.42 -30.65 -49.09
C GLU A 753 -50.35 -29.58 -49.35
N MET A 754 -49.24 -29.60 -48.63
CA MET A 754 -48.09 -28.71 -48.84
C MET A 754 -47.57 -28.83 -50.28
N LEU A 755 -47.38 -30.06 -50.77
CA LEU A 755 -46.93 -30.31 -52.14
C LEU A 755 -47.92 -29.74 -53.14
N ASN A 756 -49.21 -30.03 -53.01
CA ASN A 756 -50.23 -29.57 -53.96
C ASN A 756 -50.32 -28.03 -54.03
N ARG A 757 -50.22 -27.33 -52.89
CA ARG A 757 -50.34 -25.86 -52.83
C ARG A 757 -49.05 -25.10 -53.17
N SER A 758 -47.90 -25.74 -53.04
CA SER A 758 -46.61 -25.07 -53.25
C SER A 758 -46.35 -24.59 -54.68
N GLY A 759 -47.08 -25.11 -55.67
CA GLY A 759 -46.90 -24.79 -57.09
C GLY A 759 -47.13 -23.34 -57.48
N ASP A 760 -48.00 -22.65 -56.75
CA ASP A 760 -48.30 -21.23 -56.98
C ASP A 760 -47.13 -20.32 -56.54
N SER A 761 -46.35 -20.77 -55.57
CA SER A 761 -45.22 -20.02 -55.01
C SER A 761 -43.86 -20.45 -55.59
N ASN A 762 -43.65 -21.74 -55.79
CA ASN A 762 -42.39 -22.30 -56.26
C ASN A 762 -42.61 -23.55 -57.12
N ARG A 763 -43.02 -23.36 -58.38
CA ARG A 763 -43.27 -24.46 -59.33
C ARG A 763 -42.06 -25.39 -59.50
N ARG A 764 -40.85 -24.84 -59.61
CA ARG A 764 -39.63 -25.66 -59.78
C ARG A 764 -39.34 -26.49 -58.53
N GLY A 765 -39.42 -25.88 -57.35
CA GLY A 765 -39.23 -26.56 -56.07
C GLY A 765 -40.30 -27.60 -55.79
N GLN A 766 -41.57 -27.33 -56.12
CA GLN A 766 -42.67 -28.29 -56.04
C GLN A 766 -42.35 -29.54 -56.85
N ALA A 767 -41.85 -29.37 -58.08
CA ALA A 767 -41.54 -30.48 -58.96
C ALA A 767 -40.38 -31.34 -58.42
N VAL A 768 -39.32 -30.70 -57.91
CA VAL A 768 -38.20 -31.39 -57.23
C VAL A 768 -38.67 -32.12 -55.97
N ALA A 769 -39.49 -31.47 -55.14
CA ALA A 769 -40.05 -32.06 -53.92
C ALA A 769 -40.90 -33.29 -54.23
N CYS A 770 -41.83 -33.17 -55.20
CA CYS A 770 -42.67 -34.27 -55.64
C CYS A 770 -41.86 -35.44 -56.22
N GLY A 771 -40.80 -35.15 -56.99
CA GLY A 771 -39.90 -36.18 -57.51
C GLY A 771 -39.24 -37.00 -56.41
N ARG A 772 -38.67 -36.33 -55.40
CA ARG A 772 -38.02 -36.99 -54.25
C ARG A 772 -39.01 -37.79 -53.40
N VAL A 773 -40.20 -37.23 -53.13
CA VAL A 773 -41.24 -37.92 -52.36
C VAL A 773 -41.72 -39.15 -53.10
N LEU A 774 -41.99 -39.03 -54.40
CA LEU A 774 -42.48 -40.14 -55.21
C LEU A 774 -41.49 -41.31 -55.22
N ASP A 775 -40.19 -41.03 -55.34
CA ASP A 775 -39.17 -42.06 -55.30
C ASP A 775 -39.12 -42.79 -53.95
N GLN A 776 -39.11 -42.03 -52.85
CA GLN A 776 -39.12 -42.60 -51.50
C GLN A 776 -40.40 -43.42 -51.22
N CYS A 777 -41.55 -42.96 -51.70
CA CYS A 777 -42.81 -43.70 -51.60
C CYS A 777 -42.75 -45.01 -52.38
N PHE A 778 -42.18 -45.02 -53.59
CA PHE A 778 -42.01 -46.25 -54.36
C PHE A 778 -41.02 -47.23 -53.74
N ALA A 779 -40.00 -46.74 -53.03
CA ALA A 779 -39.10 -47.59 -52.24
C ALA A 779 -39.77 -48.18 -50.98
N SER A 780 -40.91 -47.63 -50.54
CA SER A 780 -41.55 -47.96 -49.25
C SER A 780 -43.03 -48.39 -49.38
N PRO A 781 -43.36 -49.41 -50.19
CA PRO A 781 -44.76 -49.81 -50.46
C PRO A 781 -45.54 -50.34 -49.23
N HIS A 782 -44.83 -50.69 -48.16
CA HIS A 782 -45.40 -51.19 -46.92
C HIS A 782 -45.91 -50.07 -45.99
N LEU A 783 -45.49 -48.82 -46.19
CA LEU A 783 -45.96 -47.66 -45.41
C LEU A 783 -47.27 -47.12 -46.00
N PRO A 784 -48.16 -46.47 -45.21
CA PRO A 784 -49.43 -45.94 -45.70
C PRO A 784 -49.28 -44.58 -46.43
N VAL A 785 -48.38 -44.53 -47.42
CA VAL A 785 -47.98 -43.31 -48.16
C VAL A 785 -48.77 -43.06 -49.45
N GLY A 786 -49.88 -43.78 -49.67
CA GLY A 786 -50.68 -43.68 -50.89
C GLY A 786 -51.16 -42.25 -51.22
N ASP A 787 -51.52 -41.46 -50.21
CA ASP A 787 -51.95 -40.05 -50.39
C ASP A 787 -50.81 -39.16 -50.93
N LEU A 788 -49.56 -39.44 -50.55
CA LEU A 788 -48.38 -38.74 -51.09
C LEU A 788 -48.16 -39.08 -52.56
N VAL A 789 -48.35 -40.35 -52.94
CA VAL A 789 -48.23 -40.79 -54.34
C VAL A 789 -49.29 -40.10 -55.20
N VAL A 790 -50.54 -40.02 -54.71
CA VAL A 790 -51.64 -39.32 -55.38
C VAL A 790 -51.36 -37.82 -55.57
N ALA A 791 -50.68 -37.17 -54.63
CA ALA A 791 -50.29 -35.76 -54.75
C ALA A 791 -49.09 -35.56 -55.68
N ALA A 792 -48.03 -36.38 -55.55
CA ALA A 792 -46.77 -36.18 -56.24
C ALA A 792 -46.78 -36.67 -57.70
N PHE A 793 -47.43 -37.81 -57.98
CA PHE A 793 -47.36 -38.47 -59.30
C PHE A 793 -47.82 -37.56 -60.45
N PRO A 794 -48.98 -36.88 -60.39
CA PRO A 794 -49.45 -36.07 -61.51
C PRO A 794 -48.51 -34.92 -61.88
N ILE A 795 -47.85 -34.33 -60.86
CA ILE A 795 -46.91 -33.23 -61.02
C ILE A 795 -45.63 -33.74 -61.71
N VAL A 796 -45.04 -34.83 -61.19
CA VAL A 796 -43.85 -35.45 -61.78
C VAL A 796 -44.12 -35.92 -63.20
N TYR A 797 -45.27 -36.58 -63.42
CA TYR A 797 -45.65 -37.11 -64.73
C TYR A 797 -45.79 -36.01 -65.79
N ARG A 798 -46.36 -34.86 -65.42
CA ARG A 798 -46.51 -33.71 -66.32
C ARG A 798 -45.16 -33.14 -66.74
N GLU A 799 -44.23 -32.98 -65.81
CA GLU A 799 -42.88 -32.46 -66.08
C GLU A 799 -42.05 -33.41 -66.94
N VAL A 800 -42.18 -34.72 -66.71
CA VAL A 800 -41.54 -35.75 -67.54
C VAL A 800 -42.13 -35.75 -68.96
N ARG A 801 -43.45 -35.58 -69.08
CA ARG A 801 -44.15 -35.49 -70.37
C ARG A 801 -43.80 -34.22 -71.16
N SER A 802 -43.52 -33.10 -70.48
CA SER A 802 -43.14 -31.85 -71.14
C SER A 802 -41.68 -31.76 -71.56
N GLY A 803 -40.84 -32.74 -71.19
CA GLY A 803 -39.42 -32.77 -71.56
C GLY A 803 -38.59 -31.65 -70.92
N SER A 804 -39.00 -31.17 -69.74
CA SER A 804 -38.37 -30.02 -69.05
C SER A 804 -36.87 -30.29 -68.76
N PRO A 805 -35.93 -29.48 -69.28
CA PRO A 805 -34.47 -29.73 -69.21
C PRO A 805 -33.84 -29.56 -67.81
N GLY A 806 -34.65 -29.38 -66.76
CA GLY A 806 -34.20 -29.19 -65.38
C GLY A 806 -34.45 -30.39 -64.46
N PHE A 807 -34.95 -31.51 -64.99
CA PHE A 807 -35.41 -32.67 -64.21
C PHE A 807 -34.36 -33.81 -64.14
N ASN A 808 -33.09 -33.47 -63.95
CA ASN A 808 -31.95 -34.41 -63.89
C ASN A 808 -31.97 -35.39 -62.68
N LEU A 809 -32.98 -35.32 -61.81
CA LEU A 809 -33.10 -36.22 -60.66
C LEU A 809 -33.59 -37.63 -61.06
N LEU A 810 -34.20 -37.74 -62.24
CA LEU A 810 -34.83 -38.96 -62.74
C LEU A 810 -33.93 -39.82 -63.65
N ASP A 811 -32.75 -39.33 -64.05
CA ASP A 811 -31.78 -40.12 -64.84
C ASP A 811 -31.25 -41.34 -64.05
N LEU A 812 -31.40 -41.35 -62.72
CA LEU A 812 -31.09 -42.48 -61.84
C LEU A 812 -32.19 -43.56 -61.78
N LEU A 813 -33.41 -43.25 -62.24
CA LEU A 813 -34.57 -44.12 -62.08
C LEU A 813 -34.92 -44.93 -63.32
N PHE A 814 -34.37 -44.56 -64.49
CA PHE A 814 -34.86 -45.05 -65.77
C PHE A 814 -33.73 -45.53 -66.67
N THR A 815 -33.79 -46.80 -67.04
CA THR A 815 -32.93 -47.43 -68.07
C THR A 815 -33.51 -47.32 -69.48
N ASP A 816 -34.72 -46.79 -69.62
CA ASP A 816 -35.48 -46.76 -70.87
C ASP A 816 -35.73 -45.30 -71.31
N TRP A 817 -35.65 -45.03 -72.62
CA TRP A 817 -35.76 -43.68 -73.19
C TRP A 817 -37.19 -43.10 -73.10
N ASP A 818 -38.20 -43.97 -72.97
CA ASP A 818 -39.59 -43.57 -72.70
C ASP A 818 -39.82 -43.48 -71.18
N HIS A 819 -39.41 -42.34 -70.60
CA HIS A 819 -39.56 -42.06 -69.16
C HIS A 819 -41.02 -42.11 -68.70
N CYS A 820 -41.96 -41.65 -69.53
CA CYS A 820 -43.39 -41.69 -69.22
C CYS A 820 -43.88 -43.15 -69.07
N LYS A 821 -43.47 -44.06 -69.98
CA LYS A 821 -43.80 -45.49 -69.87
C LYS A 821 -43.22 -46.13 -68.62
N THR A 822 -41.98 -45.81 -68.27
CA THR A 822 -41.33 -46.41 -67.11
C THR A 822 -41.96 -45.97 -65.80
N ILE A 823 -42.32 -44.69 -65.67
CA ILE A 823 -43.04 -44.17 -64.51
C ILE A 823 -44.44 -44.80 -64.36
N ARG A 824 -45.20 -44.95 -65.45
CA ARG A 824 -46.51 -45.63 -65.43
C ARG A 824 -46.38 -47.07 -64.93
N ARG A 825 -45.38 -47.80 -65.43
CA ARG A 825 -45.11 -49.18 -64.98
C ARG A 825 -44.75 -49.24 -63.50
N LYS A 826 -43.84 -48.36 -63.03
CA LYS A 826 -43.42 -48.32 -61.62
C LYS A 826 -44.61 -47.97 -60.70
N LEU A 827 -45.47 -47.04 -61.08
CA LEU A 827 -46.72 -46.72 -60.36
C LEU A 827 -47.60 -47.97 -60.20
N VAL A 828 -47.91 -48.64 -61.31
CA VAL A 828 -48.74 -49.84 -61.35
C VAL A 828 -48.17 -50.97 -60.49
N GLU A 829 -46.90 -51.31 -60.72
CA GLU A 829 -46.23 -52.41 -60.00
C GLU A 829 -46.17 -52.15 -58.49
N THR A 830 -45.94 -50.89 -58.09
CA THR A 830 -45.87 -50.53 -56.68
C THR A 830 -47.23 -50.60 -56.01
N TYR A 831 -48.30 -50.11 -56.66
CA TYR A 831 -49.67 -50.19 -56.12
C TYR A 831 -50.18 -51.63 -55.98
N ILE A 832 -49.82 -52.53 -56.91
CA ILE A 832 -50.17 -53.96 -56.79
C ILE A 832 -49.48 -54.59 -55.57
N ARG A 833 -48.27 -54.12 -55.22
CA ARG A 833 -47.46 -54.64 -54.10
C ARG A 833 -47.72 -53.96 -52.77
N SER A 834 -48.49 -52.87 -52.75
CA SER A 834 -48.77 -52.09 -51.54
C SER A 834 -50.13 -52.41 -50.95
N ALA A 835 -50.36 -51.98 -49.72
CA ALA A 835 -51.67 -51.98 -49.07
C ALA A 835 -52.41 -50.63 -49.24
N TRP A 836 -52.04 -49.84 -50.25
CA TRP A 836 -52.65 -48.53 -50.50
C TRP A 836 -54.06 -48.67 -51.09
N PRO A 837 -54.96 -47.68 -50.93
CA PRO A 837 -56.27 -47.70 -51.57
C PRO A 837 -56.15 -47.85 -53.10
N PRO A 838 -56.70 -48.92 -53.71
CA PRO A 838 -56.54 -49.17 -55.15
C PRO A 838 -57.03 -48.02 -56.04
N VAL A 839 -58.07 -47.29 -55.61
CA VAL A 839 -58.58 -46.10 -56.31
C VAL A 839 -57.50 -45.04 -56.56
N GLY A 840 -56.43 -45.01 -55.76
CA GLY A 840 -55.30 -44.09 -55.91
C GLY A 840 -54.62 -44.16 -57.27
N VAL A 841 -54.50 -45.35 -57.89
CA VAL A 841 -53.94 -45.50 -59.25
C VAL A 841 -54.78 -44.73 -60.26
N LEU A 842 -56.11 -44.86 -60.16
CA LEU A 842 -57.05 -44.20 -61.05
C LEU A 842 -57.04 -42.68 -60.84
N ILE A 843 -56.94 -42.21 -59.60
CA ILE A 843 -56.80 -40.78 -59.28
C ILE A 843 -55.50 -40.22 -59.86
N CYS A 844 -54.37 -40.93 -59.70
CA CYS A 844 -53.09 -40.56 -60.31
C CYS A 844 -53.22 -40.42 -61.84
N ALA A 845 -53.83 -41.42 -62.49
CA ALA A 845 -53.98 -41.46 -63.94
C ALA A 845 -54.91 -40.34 -64.47
N TRP A 846 -56.00 -40.07 -63.75
CA TRP A 846 -56.94 -39.00 -64.06
C TRP A 846 -56.30 -37.62 -63.96
N ARG A 847 -55.65 -37.32 -62.83
CA ARG A 847 -54.98 -36.03 -62.60
C ARG A 847 -53.77 -35.82 -63.51
N ALA A 848 -53.15 -36.90 -63.99
CA ALA A 848 -52.09 -36.88 -64.99
C ALA A 848 -52.61 -36.73 -66.45
N HIS A 849 -53.93 -36.77 -66.67
CA HIS A 849 -54.56 -36.79 -67.99
C HIS A 849 -54.04 -37.91 -68.91
N ASP A 850 -53.86 -39.11 -68.35
CA ASP A 850 -53.39 -40.29 -69.10
C ASP A 850 -53.99 -41.60 -68.57
N VAL A 851 -55.33 -41.60 -68.41
CA VAL A 851 -56.09 -42.74 -67.87
C VAL A 851 -55.88 -43.99 -68.72
N ASP A 852 -56.08 -43.90 -70.03
CA ASP A 852 -56.03 -45.07 -70.91
C ASP A 852 -54.69 -45.79 -70.88
N ARG A 853 -53.56 -45.07 -70.94
CA ARG A 853 -52.24 -45.72 -70.98
C ARG A 853 -51.86 -46.30 -69.63
N VAL A 854 -52.26 -45.68 -68.53
CA VAL A 854 -52.03 -46.23 -67.18
C VAL A 854 -52.88 -47.48 -66.97
N LEU A 855 -54.17 -47.46 -67.34
CA LEU A 855 -55.05 -48.62 -67.19
C LEU A 855 -54.66 -49.79 -68.11
N ARG A 856 -54.22 -49.54 -69.35
CA ARG A 856 -53.63 -50.60 -70.20
C ARG A 856 -52.33 -51.15 -69.60
N SER A 857 -51.50 -50.30 -69.00
CA SER A 857 -50.28 -50.76 -68.29
C SER A 857 -50.62 -51.60 -67.06
N LEU A 858 -51.70 -51.27 -66.36
CA LEU A 858 -52.23 -52.03 -65.24
C LEU A 858 -52.75 -53.39 -65.69
N GLN A 859 -53.57 -53.43 -66.74
CA GLN A 859 -54.16 -54.67 -67.26
C GLN A 859 -53.09 -55.69 -67.72
N LYS A 860 -51.98 -55.20 -68.30
CA LYS A 860 -50.83 -56.02 -68.72
C LYS A 860 -49.93 -56.49 -67.56
N ALA A 861 -50.06 -55.93 -66.37
CA ALA A 861 -49.28 -56.32 -65.21
C ALA A 861 -49.80 -57.62 -64.58
N TRP A 862 -48.93 -58.35 -63.89
CA TRP A 862 -49.29 -59.57 -63.17
C TRP A 862 -50.38 -59.28 -62.12
N ARG A 863 -51.50 -60.02 -62.17
CA ARG A 863 -52.75 -59.79 -61.40
C ARG A 863 -53.49 -58.46 -61.69
N GLY A 864 -53.13 -57.76 -62.77
CA GLY A 864 -53.72 -56.47 -63.15
C GLY A 864 -55.23 -56.48 -63.37
N ARG A 865 -55.78 -57.53 -64.00
CA ARG A 865 -57.23 -57.67 -64.22
C ARG A 865 -58.03 -57.87 -62.93
N GLU A 866 -57.47 -58.57 -61.95
CA GLU A 866 -58.07 -58.69 -60.61
C GLU A 866 -58.04 -57.34 -59.89
N TYR A 867 -56.89 -56.64 -59.99
CA TYR A 867 -56.71 -55.33 -59.37
C TYR A 867 -57.66 -54.26 -59.92
N LEU A 868 -58.04 -54.32 -61.21
CA LEU A 868 -59.07 -53.45 -61.80
C LEU A 868 -60.43 -53.58 -61.09
N LYS A 869 -60.80 -54.78 -60.62
CA LYS A 869 -62.03 -54.97 -59.82
C LYS A 869 -61.89 -54.33 -58.44
N SER A 870 -60.72 -54.48 -57.80
CA SER A 870 -60.43 -53.82 -56.52
C SER A 870 -60.44 -52.28 -56.64
N ILE A 871 -60.08 -51.70 -57.80
CA ILE A 871 -60.26 -50.26 -58.08
C ILE A 871 -61.74 -49.90 -58.06
N GLN A 872 -62.62 -50.70 -58.69
CA GLN A 872 -64.05 -50.44 -58.73
C GLN A 872 -64.69 -50.50 -57.33
N GLU A 873 -64.28 -51.47 -56.50
CA GLU A 873 -64.71 -51.58 -55.09
C GLU A 873 -64.21 -50.39 -54.27
N SER A 874 -62.93 -50.05 -54.37
CA SER A 874 -62.33 -48.90 -53.67
C SER A 874 -62.94 -47.56 -54.11
N LEU A 875 -63.33 -47.42 -55.38
CA LEU A 875 -63.98 -46.23 -55.91
C LEU A 875 -65.39 -46.03 -55.35
N SER A 876 -66.10 -47.11 -55.00
CA SER A 876 -67.42 -47.01 -54.35
C SER A 876 -67.33 -46.34 -52.97
N GLN A 877 -66.22 -46.56 -52.26
CA GLN A 877 -65.91 -46.02 -50.94
C GLN A 877 -65.18 -44.68 -50.96
N TYR A 878 -64.78 -44.20 -52.15
CA TYR A 878 -64.14 -42.89 -52.32
C TYR A 878 -65.17 -41.77 -52.23
N GLU A 879 -64.90 -40.72 -51.44
CA GLU A 879 -65.79 -39.56 -51.25
C GLU A 879 -65.22 -38.25 -51.81
N GLY A 880 -64.26 -38.32 -52.74
CA GLY A 880 -63.67 -37.12 -53.32
C GLY A 880 -64.52 -36.47 -54.42
N PRO A 881 -64.28 -35.18 -54.73
CA PRO A 881 -65.06 -34.41 -55.70
C PRO A 881 -65.00 -35.00 -57.12
N ASP A 882 -63.94 -35.75 -57.42
CA ASP A 882 -63.72 -36.36 -58.74
C ASP A 882 -64.45 -37.71 -58.91
N LYS A 883 -65.18 -38.22 -57.91
CA LYS A 883 -65.73 -39.59 -57.89
C LYS A 883 -66.54 -39.94 -59.15
N GLU A 884 -67.44 -39.06 -59.56
CA GLU A 884 -68.26 -39.29 -60.75
C GLU A 884 -67.44 -39.34 -62.04
N LEU A 885 -66.43 -38.47 -62.15
CA LEU A 885 -65.55 -38.39 -63.31
C LEU A 885 -64.66 -39.62 -63.40
N LEU A 886 -64.09 -40.06 -62.27
CA LEU A 886 -63.32 -41.30 -62.17
C LEU A 886 -64.18 -42.53 -62.51
N SER A 887 -65.44 -42.55 -62.06
CA SER A 887 -66.39 -43.62 -62.38
C SER A 887 -66.70 -43.70 -63.87
N ARG A 888 -66.87 -42.55 -64.53
CA ARG A 888 -67.07 -42.48 -65.98
C ARG A 888 -65.83 -42.95 -66.73
N ALA A 889 -64.64 -42.48 -66.34
CA ALA A 889 -63.37 -42.83 -66.98
C ALA A 889 -63.04 -44.33 -66.86
N LEU A 890 -63.34 -44.95 -65.71
CA LEU A 890 -63.16 -46.39 -65.52
C LEU A 890 -64.15 -47.20 -66.36
N ARG A 891 -65.43 -46.78 -66.42
CA ARG A 891 -66.45 -47.45 -67.24
C ARG A 891 -66.16 -47.36 -68.73
N SER A 892 -65.74 -46.19 -69.22
CA SER A 892 -65.38 -46.01 -70.63
C SER A 892 -64.22 -46.92 -71.03
N PHE A 893 -63.22 -47.08 -70.18
CA PHE A 893 -62.09 -47.98 -70.43
C PHE A 893 -62.53 -49.45 -70.52
N VAL A 894 -63.31 -49.92 -69.53
CA VAL A 894 -63.81 -51.30 -69.49
C VAL A 894 -64.74 -51.60 -70.67
N ALA A 895 -65.57 -50.64 -71.09
CA ALA A 895 -66.47 -50.79 -72.24
C ALA A 895 -65.74 -50.85 -73.59
N ILE A 896 -64.64 -50.11 -73.75
CA ILE A 896 -63.81 -50.15 -74.98
C ILE A 896 -63.11 -51.52 -75.10
N GLU A 897 -62.60 -52.09 -74.01
CA GLU A 897 -61.94 -53.40 -74.07
C GLU A 897 -62.90 -54.59 -74.18
N SER A 898 -64.16 -54.46 -73.75
CA SER A 898 -65.17 -55.50 -74.03
C SER A 898 -65.54 -55.61 -75.50
N ILE A 899 -65.28 -54.56 -76.31
CA ILE A 899 -65.51 -54.55 -77.76
C ILE A 899 -64.31 -55.17 -78.51
N ASP A 900 -63.07 -54.88 -78.08
CA ASP A 900 -61.85 -55.43 -78.70
C ASP A 900 -61.62 -56.94 -78.36
N ALA A 901 -62.35 -57.52 -77.40
CA ALA A 901 -62.22 -58.93 -77.01
C ALA A 901 -63.19 -59.88 -77.75
N GLU A 902 -64.12 -59.37 -78.56
CA GLU A 902 -65.06 -60.19 -79.35
C GLU A 902 -64.58 -60.48 -80.79
N ASP A 903 -63.44 -59.91 -81.22
CA ASP A 903 -62.87 -60.07 -82.58
C ASP A 903 -61.51 -60.84 -82.61
N ASP A 904 -61.16 -61.57 -81.54
CA ASP A 904 -59.99 -62.48 -81.47
C ASP A 904 -60.38 -63.94 -81.19
#